data_AF-A0A6L8DQH6-F1
#
_entry.id   AF-A0A6L8DQH6-F1
#
_cell.length_a   1.000
_cell.length_b   1.000
_cell.length_c   1.000
_cell.angle_alpha   90.00
_cell.angle_beta   90.00
_cell.angle_gamma   90.00
#
_symmetry.space_group_name_H-M   'P 1'
#
loop_
_entity.id
_entity.type
_entity.pdbx_description
1 polymer ?
#
loop_
_entity_poly.entity_id
_entity_poly.type
_entity_poly.pdbx_seq_one_letter_code
_entity_poly.pdbx_strand_id
1 'polypeptide(L)'
;MCSFPAGAPRIGRRIVTLLAAALFLPTGVASADDDEPGLGPPPLYDELREAEPEPAGHVRGGRLWIDRFEFELERGDLFLTPPVGDHAHAAVFLGRGTVRAWPPDGVEHQQLRKLIDEDRLEEEFERFVFWFTGDLDERLRALVTDPPARGGRGGRAARRQRDRAVDLLEDRRESLLEDRLRNPDARVALDRWRAAAGLAAPADRAYFFAELDGREHDWFSIEIEPRDLEEVTIGKFDRRRKLLDVWMGFHALDEFAPALVEPTLGRFPRDPETAGPVHPDAERDDDEWSFRDYGLSPRYLVPDEERWYPRMGVSRTDVDMAIESNGDVRASVALVMEPRVPLAAFRLTISPFADVTDVRWRMDLPPDVDDATRVALLAPDRAPPEQVAERDPDDADDGPPGPDEPAPIAGEQLHYVQATHDRRFSEDLHDPWLTVLLPRPVAAGERFVLEIAYEAELIERLRDASGYLLKDTGLWIPRHPDNRRRRFDLTFRVPERFRIASGGALLDERVEDDTRIMRWVTNRPVRGTMSFHMGRFEVDEVTREGLPPIAVYADRNHVGFAPGNREKTLEDLIGSLRTYIDYFGPYPFDSLAVTETRSSGGQAFPGLVLLTFHVFGALHTGESELFRAHEVAHQWWGAGADWESYRDQWITEGFANYSAALYVLSGLGEEDQFRDMLDAWRLDALGEVNVGQGFGKRYGFVPAVVRESDGNESGALVVGFRLRTTDTPFDYRLIVYEKGAFVLHMLRMLLMDLETGDDGRFRDLMRGFMDAYVGGVTNTRAFEAAVTEAFGEPMDWFFDQWVYGVDVPTYRPDLEVSPLRDAREPFVLHGRVRQEDVPPGFRSSVPIRLEFRDRDPIVRRILIDRPEVDVEIPIPAEPTRIEFNYLHGVLARVR
;
A
#
# COMPACT_ATOMS: atom_id res chain seq x y z
N MET A 1 -45.92 -3.53 -21.96
CA MET A 1 -46.69 -4.40 -22.88
C MET A 1 -45.90 -5.69 -23.07
N CYS A 2 -46.61 -6.82 -23.02
CA CYS A 2 -46.21 -8.17 -23.43
C CYS A 2 -45.21 -8.94 -22.55
N SER A 3 -45.81 -9.74 -21.66
CA SER A 3 -45.30 -10.94 -20.97
C SER A 3 -44.82 -12.03 -21.92
N PHE A 4 -43.93 -12.94 -21.45
CA PHE A 4 -43.87 -14.38 -21.79
C PHE A 4 -42.90 -15.11 -20.81
N PRO A 5 -42.95 -16.46 -20.64
CA PRO A 5 -43.32 -17.09 -19.38
C PRO A 5 -42.25 -18.02 -18.77
N ALA A 6 -42.55 -18.50 -17.56
CA ALA A 6 -41.81 -19.50 -16.80
C ALA A 6 -41.88 -20.92 -17.39
N GLY A 7 -40.80 -21.70 -17.19
CA GLY A 7 -40.82 -23.16 -17.30
C GLY A 7 -39.44 -23.79 -17.52
N ALA A 8 -38.75 -24.20 -16.46
CA ALA A 8 -37.61 -25.12 -16.54
C ALA A 8 -37.76 -26.22 -15.47
N PRO A 9 -37.69 -27.53 -15.83
CA PRO A 9 -37.77 -28.61 -14.87
C PRO A 9 -36.38 -29.00 -14.33
N ARG A 10 -36.35 -29.40 -13.06
CA ARG A 10 -35.24 -30.08 -12.38
C ARG A 10 -35.01 -31.46 -13.00
N ILE A 11 -33.77 -31.82 -13.32
CA ILE A 11 -33.34 -33.20 -13.58
C ILE A 11 -32.06 -33.48 -12.79
N GLY A 12 -32.10 -34.57 -12.02
CA GLY A 12 -31.10 -34.95 -11.02
C GLY A 12 -29.79 -35.48 -11.60
N ARG A 13 -28.71 -35.25 -10.85
CA ARG A 13 -27.38 -35.81 -11.04
C ARG A 13 -27.43 -37.34 -10.94
N ARG A 14 -27.02 -38.04 -12.00
CA ARG A 14 -26.61 -39.44 -11.94
C ARG A 14 -25.09 -39.52 -12.04
N ILE A 15 -24.51 -40.11 -11.01
CA ILE A 15 -23.12 -40.56 -10.91
C ILE A 15 -22.92 -41.67 -11.95
N VAL A 16 -21.90 -41.56 -12.79
CA VAL A 16 -21.36 -42.66 -13.60
C VAL A 16 -19.88 -42.75 -13.32
N THR A 17 -19.50 -43.76 -12.54
CA THR A 17 -18.14 -44.25 -12.38
C THR A 17 -17.78 -45.07 -13.62
N LEU A 18 -16.70 -44.72 -14.31
CA LEU A 18 -16.09 -45.56 -15.33
C LEU A 18 -14.56 -45.58 -15.13
N LEU A 19 -14.10 -46.71 -14.62
CA LEU A 19 -12.72 -47.18 -14.66
C LEU A 19 -12.40 -47.62 -16.10
N ALA A 20 -11.32 -47.09 -16.67
CA ALA A 20 -10.65 -47.71 -17.80
C ALA A 20 -9.14 -47.43 -17.69
N ALA A 21 -8.40 -48.46 -17.30
CA ALA A 21 -6.95 -48.54 -17.43
C ALA A 21 -6.60 -48.84 -18.89
N ALA A 22 -5.69 -48.06 -19.48
CA ALA A 22 -5.03 -48.40 -20.74
C ALA A 22 -3.55 -48.02 -20.65
N LEU A 23 -2.70 -49.03 -20.75
CA LEU A 23 -1.26 -48.90 -20.96
C LEU A 23 -1.00 -48.23 -22.32
N PHE A 24 -0.11 -47.25 -22.35
CA PHE A 24 0.63 -46.87 -23.55
C PHE A 24 2.13 -46.77 -23.22
N LEU A 25 2.92 -47.51 -24.00
CA LEU A 25 4.39 -47.50 -24.03
C LEU A 25 4.87 -46.20 -24.72
N PRO A 26 6.05 -45.65 -24.34
CA PRO A 26 6.59 -44.45 -24.96
C PRO A 26 7.25 -44.81 -26.29
N THR A 27 6.82 -44.17 -27.38
CA THR A 27 7.60 -44.08 -28.62
C THR A 27 8.23 -42.70 -28.66
N GLY A 28 9.56 -42.66 -28.51
CA GLY A 28 10.35 -41.44 -28.60
C GLY A 28 10.25 -40.79 -29.98
N VAL A 29 10.00 -39.49 -29.96
CA VAL A 29 10.37 -38.55 -31.02
C VAL A 29 11.27 -37.55 -30.31
N ALA A 30 12.55 -37.54 -30.68
CA ALA A 30 13.48 -36.51 -30.31
C ALA A 30 13.18 -35.28 -31.18
N SER A 31 12.65 -34.23 -30.57
CA SER A 31 12.88 -32.85 -31.00
C SER A 31 13.97 -32.28 -30.11
N ALA A 32 14.84 -31.46 -30.69
CA ALA A 32 15.92 -30.78 -29.98
C ALA A 32 15.33 -29.85 -28.91
N ASP A 33 15.54 -30.22 -27.66
CA ASP A 33 15.44 -29.38 -26.46
C ASP A 33 16.84 -28.81 -26.21
N ASP A 34 16.99 -27.49 -26.14
CA ASP A 34 18.14 -26.80 -25.55
C ASP A 34 17.73 -25.45 -24.92
N ASP A 35 16.52 -25.38 -24.35
CA ASP A 35 16.23 -24.46 -23.24
C ASP A 35 16.39 -25.27 -21.96
N GLU A 36 17.58 -25.26 -21.32
CA GLU A 36 17.68 -25.85 -19.98
C GLU A 36 16.82 -24.98 -19.04
N PRO A 37 15.68 -25.50 -18.51
CA PRO A 37 14.89 -24.76 -17.54
C PRO A 37 15.77 -24.39 -16.33
N GLY A 38 15.49 -23.26 -15.68
CA GLY A 38 16.28 -22.79 -14.55
C GLY A 38 16.44 -23.87 -13.46
N LEU A 39 17.48 -23.75 -12.62
CA LEU A 39 17.86 -24.75 -11.62
C LEU A 39 16.76 -25.13 -10.60
N GLY A 40 15.64 -24.40 -10.59
CA GLY A 40 14.48 -24.67 -9.74
C GLY A 40 14.77 -24.49 -8.25
N PRO A 41 13.87 -25.00 -7.38
CA PRO A 41 14.04 -24.89 -5.93
C PRO A 41 15.31 -25.60 -5.45
N PRO A 42 16.07 -25.02 -4.49
CA PRO A 42 17.16 -25.73 -3.83
C PRO A 42 16.68 -26.96 -3.06
N PRO A 43 17.49 -28.04 -2.92
CA PRO A 43 17.12 -29.24 -2.16
C PRO A 43 16.66 -28.97 -0.71
N LEU A 44 17.18 -27.92 -0.07
CA LEU A 44 16.75 -27.53 1.28
C LEU A 44 15.27 -27.11 1.33
N TYR A 45 14.77 -26.46 0.29
CA TYR A 45 13.36 -26.05 0.24
C TYR A 45 12.45 -27.29 0.11
N ASP A 46 12.84 -28.24 -0.74
CA ASP A 46 12.10 -29.51 -0.89
C ASP A 46 12.09 -30.28 0.45
N GLU A 47 13.21 -30.33 1.16
CA GLU A 47 13.29 -30.94 2.50
C GLU A 47 12.31 -30.29 3.49
N LEU A 48 12.22 -28.96 3.52
CA LEU A 48 11.27 -28.23 4.36
C LEU A 48 9.81 -28.51 3.96
N ARG A 49 9.53 -28.59 2.66
CA ARG A 49 8.20 -28.82 2.10
C ARG A 49 7.70 -30.25 2.36
N GLU A 50 8.57 -31.24 2.24
CA GLU A 50 8.27 -32.67 2.40
C GLU A 50 8.28 -33.13 3.86
N ALA A 51 8.79 -32.32 4.79
CA ALA A 51 8.87 -32.65 6.21
C ALA A 51 7.48 -32.82 6.86
N GLU A 52 7.13 -34.05 7.21
CA GLU A 52 5.89 -34.37 7.93
C GLU A 52 6.04 -34.20 9.45
N PRO A 53 5.10 -33.52 10.14
CA PRO A 53 5.15 -33.36 11.60
C PRO A 53 5.14 -34.69 12.37
N GLU A 54 6.02 -34.80 13.37
CA GLU A 54 6.15 -35.93 14.28
C GLU A 54 5.66 -35.58 15.69
N PRO A 55 5.11 -36.55 16.46
CA PRO A 55 4.64 -36.27 17.81
C PRO A 55 5.77 -35.79 18.73
N ALA A 56 5.65 -34.58 19.27
CA ALA A 56 6.55 -34.05 20.29
C ALA A 56 6.09 -34.46 21.71
N GLY A 57 4.77 -34.57 21.93
CA GLY A 57 4.17 -35.09 23.16
C GLY A 57 2.86 -34.39 23.53
N HIS A 58 2.36 -34.65 24.74
CA HIS A 58 1.11 -34.08 25.26
C HIS A 58 1.38 -32.94 26.24
N VAL A 59 0.62 -31.85 26.11
CA VAL A 59 0.68 -30.66 26.97
C VAL A 59 -0.51 -30.66 27.92
N ARG A 60 -0.29 -30.33 29.21
CA ARG A 60 -1.32 -30.17 30.26
C ARG A 60 -1.08 -28.88 31.04
N GLY A 61 -1.30 -27.75 30.38
CA GLY A 61 -1.01 -26.43 30.92
C GLY A 61 0.44 -26.04 30.66
N GLY A 62 0.62 -25.04 29.80
CA GLY A 62 1.90 -24.41 29.52
C GLY A 62 1.67 -23.01 28.99
N ARG A 63 2.59 -22.09 29.27
CA ARG A 63 2.52 -20.71 28.77
C ARG A 63 3.78 -20.38 28.00
N LEU A 64 3.60 -19.68 26.89
CA LEU A 64 4.67 -19.28 25.99
C LEU A 64 4.39 -17.87 25.49
N TRP A 65 5.41 -17.01 25.52
CA TRP A 65 5.34 -15.65 25.00
C TRP A 65 6.06 -15.56 23.67
N ILE A 66 5.41 -15.10 22.62
CA ILE A 66 6.07 -14.79 21.36
C ILE A 66 5.81 -13.31 21.11
N ASP A 67 6.87 -12.49 21.10
CA ASP A 67 6.73 -11.03 21.24
C ASP A 67 5.83 -10.69 22.45
N ARG A 68 4.69 -10.04 22.22
CA ARG A 68 3.67 -9.72 23.22
C ARG A 68 2.48 -10.68 23.28
N PHE A 69 2.49 -11.74 22.49
CA PHE A 69 1.40 -12.72 22.45
C PHE A 69 1.64 -13.81 23.51
N GLU A 70 0.75 -13.88 24.50
CA GLU A 70 0.72 -14.99 25.44
C GLU A 70 -0.10 -16.15 24.86
N PHE A 71 0.53 -17.29 24.63
CA PHE A 71 -0.13 -18.55 24.29
C PHE A 71 -0.22 -19.42 25.53
N GLU A 72 -1.43 -19.67 26.02
CA GLU A 72 -1.74 -20.61 27.07
C GLU A 72 -2.25 -21.92 26.47
N LEU A 73 -1.42 -22.97 26.48
CA LEU A 73 -1.78 -24.30 26.01
C LEU A 73 -2.39 -25.10 27.16
N GLU A 74 -3.71 -25.08 27.27
CA GLU A 74 -4.43 -25.75 28.36
C GLU A 74 -4.28 -27.27 28.29
N ARG A 75 -4.56 -27.86 27.12
CA ARG A 75 -4.44 -29.30 26.91
C ARG A 75 -4.46 -29.68 25.43
N GLY A 76 -3.48 -30.46 24.98
CA GLY A 76 -3.47 -30.96 23.60
C GLY A 76 -2.24 -31.79 23.23
N ASP A 77 -2.25 -32.30 22.02
CA ASP A 77 -1.12 -33.01 21.42
C ASP A 77 -0.30 -32.02 20.57
N LEU A 78 1.02 -31.95 20.81
CA LEU A 78 1.98 -31.12 20.08
C LEU A 78 2.77 -31.99 19.10
N PHE A 79 2.92 -31.49 17.88
CA PHE A 79 3.71 -32.09 16.81
C PHE A 79 4.71 -31.07 16.26
N LEU A 80 5.90 -31.52 15.88
CA LEU A 80 6.97 -30.70 15.31
C LEU A 80 7.50 -31.38 14.06
N THR A 81 7.86 -30.61 13.04
CA THR A 81 8.60 -31.17 11.91
C THR A 81 9.97 -31.69 12.35
N PRO A 82 10.52 -32.69 11.65
CA PRO A 82 11.92 -33.07 11.80
C PRO A 82 12.83 -31.84 11.64
N PRO A 83 13.92 -31.74 12.41
CA PRO A 83 14.85 -30.62 12.29
C PRO A 83 15.52 -30.65 10.92
N VAL A 84 15.52 -29.49 10.25
CA VAL A 84 16.31 -29.23 9.05
C VAL A 84 17.45 -28.31 9.46
N GLY A 85 18.66 -28.87 9.54
CA GLY A 85 19.76 -28.29 10.31
C GLY A 85 19.57 -28.53 11.82
N ASP A 86 19.63 -27.47 12.62
CA ASP A 86 19.61 -27.58 14.10
C ASP A 86 18.22 -27.48 14.74
N HIS A 87 17.22 -26.98 14.00
CA HIS A 87 15.88 -26.68 14.55
C HIS A 87 14.77 -27.15 13.63
N ALA A 88 13.63 -27.52 14.21
CA ALA A 88 12.39 -27.67 13.44
C ALA A 88 11.97 -26.31 12.85
N HIS A 89 11.06 -26.34 11.87
CA HIS A 89 10.55 -25.13 11.20
C HIS A 89 9.05 -24.96 11.27
N ALA A 90 8.31 -26.03 11.60
CA ALA A 90 6.88 -25.94 11.79
C ALA A 90 6.39 -26.74 13.00
N ALA A 91 5.31 -26.25 13.60
CA ALA A 91 4.64 -26.88 14.72
C ALA A 91 3.14 -26.98 14.45
N VAL A 92 2.54 -28.08 14.89
CA VAL A 92 1.09 -28.26 14.86
C VAL A 92 0.63 -28.63 16.25
N PHE A 93 -0.44 -27.98 16.73
CA PHE A 93 -1.08 -28.33 17.99
C PHE A 93 -2.54 -28.66 17.76
N LEU A 94 -2.99 -29.75 18.39
CA LEU A 94 -4.38 -30.21 18.36
C LEU A 94 -4.89 -30.29 19.81
N GLY A 95 -5.69 -29.31 20.22
CA GLY A 95 -6.19 -29.22 21.60
C GLY A 95 -6.68 -27.83 21.96
N ARG A 96 -6.99 -27.60 23.25
CA ARG A 96 -7.50 -26.30 23.71
C ARG A 96 -6.37 -25.41 24.18
N GLY A 97 -6.42 -24.15 23.79
CA GLY A 97 -5.59 -23.08 24.33
C GLY A 97 -6.26 -21.72 24.19
N THR A 98 -5.57 -20.69 24.69
CA THR A 98 -5.99 -19.29 24.56
C THR A 98 -4.80 -18.45 24.13
N VAL A 99 -5.02 -17.50 23.23
CA VAL A 99 -4.04 -16.45 22.89
C VAL A 99 -4.50 -15.11 23.44
N ARG A 100 -3.58 -14.35 24.03
CA ARG A 100 -3.85 -13.00 24.55
C ARG A 100 -2.84 -11.99 24.06
N ALA A 101 -3.31 -10.79 23.71
CA ALA A 101 -2.45 -9.64 23.38
C ALA A 101 -3.15 -8.31 23.68
N TRP A 102 -2.36 -7.31 24.05
CA TRP A 102 -2.83 -5.96 24.37
C TRP A 102 -2.36 -4.98 23.30
N PRO A 103 -3.21 -4.04 22.87
CA PRO A 103 -2.80 -2.96 21.98
C PRO A 103 -1.65 -2.13 22.59
N PRO A 104 -0.61 -1.78 21.80
CA PRO A 104 0.49 -0.93 22.28
C PRO A 104 0.08 0.51 22.56
N ASP A 105 -0.90 1.02 21.83
CA ASP A 105 -1.27 2.42 21.80
C ASP A 105 -2.73 2.61 21.40
N GLY A 106 -3.18 3.86 21.42
CA GLY A 106 -4.55 4.26 21.13
C GLY A 106 -4.96 4.06 19.67
N VAL A 107 -4.03 4.10 18.72
CA VAL A 107 -4.35 3.87 17.29
C VAL A 107 -4.71 2.40 17.10
N GLU A 108 -3.89 1.49 17.62
CA GLU A 108 -4.14 0.06 17.53
C GLU A 108 -5.30 -0.39 18.43
N HIS A 109 -5.54 0.27 19.58
CA HIS A 109 -6.71 0.01 20.43
C HIS A 109 -8.02 0.37 19.72
N GLN A 110 -8.08 1.55 19.09
CA GLN A 110 -9.24 1.97 18.30
C GLN A 110 -9.51 0.98 17.15
N GLN A 111 -8.46 0.55 16.45
CA GLN A 111 -8.60 -0.37 15.32
C GLN A 111 -9.06 -1.77 15.76
N LEU A 112 -8.49 -2.31 16.85
CA LEU A 112 -8.87 -3.60 17.40
C LEU A 112 -10.35 -3.59 17.81
N ARG A 113 -10.74 -2.59 18.61
CA ARG A 113 -12.13 -2.42 19.07
C ARG A 113 -13.08 -2.28 17.88
N LYS A 114 -12.69 -1.55 16.83
CA LYS A 114 -13.50 -1.39 15.61
C LYS A 114 -13.79 -2.73 14.91
N LEU A 115 -12.83 -3.65 14.91
CA LEU A 115 -12.89 -4.87 14.11
C LEU A 115 -13.38 -6.10 14.87
N ILE A 116 -13.18 -6.17 16.18
CA ILE A 116 -13.59 -7.32 17.00
C ILE A 116 -14.41 -6.96 18.24
N ASP A 117 -14.75 -5.68 18.46
CA ASP A 117 -15.55 -5.19 19.61
C ASP A 117 -14.95 -5.53 20.99
N GLU A 118 -13.62 -5.60 21.07
CA GLU A 118 -12.88 -5.94 22.29
C GLU A 118 -11.74 -4.95 22.54
N ASP A 119 -11.48 -4.65 23.82
CA ASP A 119 -10.36 -3.76 24.19
C ASP A 119 -8.99 -4.47 24.05
N ARG A 120 -8.97 -5.80 24.10
CA ARG A 120 -7.77 -6.63 23.94
C ARG A 120 -8.10 -7.91 23.18
N LEU A 121 -7.10 -8.52 22.56
CA LEU A 121 -7.27 -9.87 22.02
C LEU A 121 -7.28 -10.87 23.18
N GLU A 122 -8.35 -11.65 23.30
CA GLU A 122 -8.41 -12.86 24.12
C GLU A 122 -9.25 -13.93 23.41
N GLU A 123 -8.59 -14.85 22.72
CA GLU A 123 -9.26 -15.82 21.83
C GLU A 123 -8.94 -17.26 22.25
N GLU A 124 -9.97 -18.07 22.50
CA GLU A 124 -9.83 -19.52 22.65
C GLU A 124 -9.61 -20.19 21.28
N PHE A 125 -8.67 -21.13 21.17
CA PHE A 125 -8.41 -21.87 19.94
C PHE A 125 -8.39 -23.40 20.15
N GLU A 126 -8.72 -24.14 19.09
CA GLU A 126 -8.74 -25.62 19.08
C GLU A 126 -7.54 -26.25 18.36
N ARG A 127 -6.84 -25.48 17.53
CA ARG A 127 -5.65 -25.91 16.81
C ARG A 127 -4.87 -24.72 16.28
N PHE A 128 -3.57 -24.92 16.12
CA PHE A 128 -2.72 -23.97 15.39
C PHE A 128 -1.74 -24.68 14.46
N VAL A 129 -1.25 -23.94 13.47
CA VAL A 129 -0.06 -24.26 12.69
C VAL A 129 0.89 -23.07 12.77
N PHE A 130 2.13 -23.32 13.20
CA PHE A 130 3.19 -22.31 13.24
C PHE A 130 4.26 -22.66 12.20
N TRP A 131 4.78 -21.63 11.52
CA TRP A 131 6.05 -21.64 10.81
C TRP A 131 6.99 -20.67 11.50
N PHE A 132 8.23 -21.09 11.71
CA PHE A 132 9.17 -20.29 12.47
C PHE A 132 10.63 -20.61 12.18
N THR A 133 11.48 -19.71 12.66
CA THR A 133 12.93 -19.88 12.72
C THR A 133 13.40 -19.70 14.17
N GLY A 134 14.69 -19.89 14.45
CA GLY A 134 15.22 -19.78 15.81
C GLY A 134 14.86 -20.97 16.72
N ASP A 135 14.72 -20.69 18.01
CA ASP A 135 14.67 -21.69 19.09
C ASP A 135 13.23 -22.08 19.55
N LEU A 136 12.21 -21.65 18.80
CA LEU A 136 10.81 -21.84 19.21
C LEU A 136 10.45 -23.32 19.36
N ASP A 137 11.09 -24.22 18.61
CA ASP A 137 10.88 -25.66 18.75
C ASP A 137 11.34 -26.20 20.11
N GLU A 138 12.47 -25.73 20.62
CA GLU A 138 12.97 -26.09 21.96
C GLU A 138 12.01 -25.58 23.04
N ARG A 139 11.57 -24.33 22.89
CA ARG A 139 10.63 -23.68 23.81
C ARG A 139 9.27 -24.39 23.83
N LEU A 140 8.78 -24.84 22.67
CA LEU A 140 7.58 -25.67 22.56
C LEU A 140 7.77 -27.06 23.17
N ARG A 141 8.91 -27.74 22.94
CA ARG A 141 9.22 -29.03 23.58
C ARG A 141 9.26 -28.91 25.11
N ALA A 142 9.70 -27.77 25.64
CA ALA A 142 9.72 -27.54 27.09
C ALA A 142 8.32 -27.49 27.74
N LEU A 143 7.26 -27.25 26.95
CA LEU A 143 5.87 -27.29 27.43
C LEU A 143 5.30 -28.71 27.51
N VAL A 144 5.96 -29.70 26.92
CA VAL A 144 5.47 -31.09 26.88
C VAL A 144 5.52 -31.70 28.28
N THR A 145 4.35 -32.12 28.76
CA THR A 145 4.18 -32.76 30.07
C THR A 145 4.30 -34.27 30.01
N ASP A 146 3.74 -34.90 28.97
CA ASP A 146 3.86 -36.34 28.73
C ASP A 146 4.57 -36.59 27.40
N PRO A 147 5.74 -37.25 27.37
CA PRO A 147 6.45 -37.53 26.13
C PRO A 147 5.70 -38.57 25.27
N PRO A 148 6.04 -38.69 23.98
CA PRO A 148 5.37 -39.62 23.07
C PRO A 148 5.48 -41.07 23.59
N ALA A 149 4.37 -41.82 23.52
CA ALA A 149 4.33 -43.18 24.04
C ALA A 149 5.34 -44.09 23.30
N ARG A 150 6.36 -44.59 24.02
CA ARG A 150 7.34 -45.55 23.50
C ARG A 150 6.72 -46.96 23.38
N GLY A 151 6.13 -47.26 22.22
CA GLY A 151 5.80 -48.62 21.78
C GLY A 151 4.53 -49.26 22.36
N GLY A 152 3.66 -49.72 21.46
CA GLY A 152 2.82 -50.92 21.65
C GLY A 152 1.65 -50.88 22.65
N ARG A 153 0.60 -50.10 22.34
CA ARG A 153 -0.86 -50.42 22.55
C ARG A 153 -1.78 -49.21 22.26
N GLY A 154 -1.22 -48.00 22.11
CA GLY A 154 -1.91 -46.78 21.64
C GLY A 154 -1.78 -46.45 20.14
N GLY A 155 -1.17 -47.33 19.34
CA GLY A 155 -0.63 -47.00 18.01
C GLY A 155 -1.64 -46.53 16.96
N ARG A 156 -2.90 -46.95 17.00
CA ARG A 156 -3.92 -46.51 16.02
C ARG A 156 -4.42 -45.09 16.31
N ALA A 157 -4.62 -44.73 17.58
CA ALA A 157 -5.07 -43.39 17.95
C ALA A 157 -3.96 -42.36 17.76
N ALA A 158 -2.73 -42.68 18.18
CA ALA A 158 -1.56 -41.84 17.95
C ALA A 158 -1.29 -41.60 16.45
N ARG A 159 -1.42 -42.65 15.62
CA ARG A 159 -1.30 -42.51 14.16
C ARG A 159 -2.37 -41.58 13.58
N ARG A 160 -3.64 -41.73 13.99
CA ARG A 160 -4.72 -40.83 13.53
C ARG A 160 -4.47 -39.37 13.89
N GLN A 161 -3.94 -39.09 15.08
CA GLN A 161 -3.63 -37.72 15.48
C GLN A 161 -2.45 -37.15 14.67
N ARG A 162 -1.43 -37.98 14.39
CA ARG A 162 -0.36 -37.60 13.45
C ARG A 162 -0.91 -37.32 12.05
N ASP A 163 -1.73 -38.22 11.51
CA ASP A 163 -2.33 -38.04 10.18
C ASP A 163 -3.13 -36.72 10.13
N ARG A 164 -3.91 -36.41 11.17
CA ARG A 164 -4.60 -35.11 11.29
C ARG A 164 -3.67 -33.91 11.35
N ALA A 165 -2.51 -34.03 12.00
CA ALA A 165 -1.54 -32.94 12.07
C ALA A 165 -0.86 -32.70 10.72
N VAL A 166 -0.55 -33.78 9.99
CA VAL A 166 -0.03 -33.73 8.61
C VAL A 166 -1.07 -33.09 7.68
N ASP A 167 -2.30 -33.60 7.69
CA ASP A 167 -3.40 -33.07 6.89
C ASP A 167 -3.62 -31.58 7.18
N LEU A 168 -3.57 -31.17 8.46
CA LEU A 168 -3.75 -29.76 8.83
C LEU A 168 -2.63 -28.86 8.31
N LEU A 169 -1.36 -29.29 8.38
CA LEU A 169 -0.23 -28.52 7.84
C LEU A 169 -0.37 -28.33 6.33
N GLU A 170 -0.68 -29.40 5.59
CA GLU A 170 -0.90 -29.33 4.14
C GLU A 170 -2.12 -28.47 3.77
N ASP A 171 -3.25 -28.64 4.48
CA ASP A 171 -4.44 -27.81 4.27
C ASP A 171 -4.15 -26.32 4.47
N ARG A 172 -3.30 -25.97 5.44
CA ARG A 172 -2.91 -24.56 5.65
C ARG A 172 -1.92 -24.07 4.59
N ARG A 173 -0.95 -24.88 4.16
CA ARG A 173 -0.05 -24.56 3.05
C ARG A 173 -0.84 -24.24 1.77
N GLU A 174 -1.78 -25.12 1.42
CA GLU A 174 -2.64 -24.96 0.25
C GLU A 174 -3.51 -23.69 0.39
N SER A 175 -4.20 -23.53 1.52
CA SER A 175 -5.07 -22.36 1.73
C SER A 175 -4.32 -21.02 1.69
N LEU A 176 -3.12 -20.94 2.27
CA LEU A 176 -2.33 -19.70 2.27
C LEU A 176 -1.85 -19.34 0.86
N LEU A 177 -1.41 -20.32 0.08
CA LEU A 177 -0.98 -20.09 -1.29
C LEU A 177 -2.18 -19.76 -2.20
N GLU A 178 -3.28 -20.53 -2.10
CA GLU A 178 -4.51 -20.30 -2.87
C GLU A 178 -5.16 -18.95 -2.57
N ASP A 179 -5.42 -18.66 -1.30
CA ASP A 179 -6.28 -17.55 -0.93
C ASP A 179 -5.51 -16.22 -0.82
N ARG A 180 -4.23 -16.30 -0.46
CA ARG A 180 -3.42 -15.14 -0.05
C ARG A 180 -2.09 -15.03 -0.79
N LEU A 181 -1.80 -15.94 -1.72
CA LEU A 181 -0.55 -16.01 -2.47
C LEU A 181 0.67 -15.97 -1.54
N ARG A 182 0.63 -16.82 -0.50
CA ARG A 182 1.60 -16.75 0.59
C ARG A 182 2.27 -18.09 0.86
N ASN A 183 3.60 -18.08 0.89
CA ASN A 183 4.43 -19.26 1.11
C ASN A 183 5.38 -19.09 2.32
N PRO A 184 4.94 -19.47 3.53
CA PRO A 184 5.77 -19.41 4.73
C PRO A 184 7.01 -20.32 4.66
N ASP A 185 6.96 -21.45 3.94
CA ASP A 185 8.09 -22.38 3.84
C ASP A 185 9.25 -21.75 3.05
N ALA A 186 8.97 -21.02 1.96
CA ALA A 186 9.99 -20.28 1.22
C ALA A 186 10.61 -19.17 2.09
N ARG A 187 9.79 -18.53 2.94
CA ARG A 187 10.28 -17.53 3.89
C ARG A 187 11.16 -18.15 4.98
N VAL A 188 10.87 -19.34 5.49
CA VAL A 188 11.76 -20.08 6.38
C VAL A 188 13.07 -20.44 5.67
N ALA A 189 12.98 -20.95 4.43
CA ALA A 189 14.13 -21.38 3.64
C ALA A 189 15.15 -20.24 3.46
N LEU A 190 14.67 -19.00 3.23
CA LEU A 190 15.52 -17.81 3.18
C LEU A 190 16.44 -17.68 4.41
N ASP A 191 15.90 -17.78 5.62
CA ASP A 191 16.70 -17.64 6.83
C ASP A 191 17.64 -18.83 7.06
N ARG A 192 17.22 -20.04 6.65
CA ARG A 192 18.07 -21.24 6.73
C ARG A 192 19.27 -21.16 5.78
N TRP A 193 19.08 -20.68 4.55
CA TRP A 193 20.20 -20.43 3.63
C TRP A 193 21.17 -19.39 4.16
N ARG A 194 20.65 -18.30 4.73
CA ARG A 194 21.48 -17.29 5.39
C ARG A 194 22.25 -17.88 6.56
N ALA A 195 21.61 -18.69 7.40
CA ALA A 195 22.27 -19.34 8.52
C ALA A 195 23.36 -20.32 8.08
N ALA A 196 23.10 -21.15 7.06
CA ALA A 196 24.08 -22.06 6.47
C ALA A 196 25.32 -21.33 5.91
N ALA A 197 25.12 -20.08 5.46
CA ALA A 197 26.18 -19.18 5.01
C ALA A 197 26.89 -18.40 6.14
N GLY A 198 26.58 -18.66 7.41
CA GLY A 198 27.14 -17.94 8.56
C GLY A 198 26.55 -16.53 8.76
N LEU A 199 25.40 -16.25 8.15
CA LEU A 199 24.68 -14.96 8.19
C LEU A 199 23.34 -15.07 8.93
N ALA A 200 23.26 -15.97 9.91
CA ALA A 200 22.07 -16.19 10.73
C ALA A 200 21.63 -14.87 11.39
N ALA A 201 20.31 -14.67 11.45
CA ALA A 201 19.75 -13.63 12.31
C ALA A 201 19.97 -14.02 13.79
N PRO A 202 20.12 -13.03 14.69
CA PRO A 202 19.98 -13.25 16.12
C PRO A 202 18.69 -13.99 16.47
N ALA A 203 18.69 -14.81 17.54
CA ALA A 203 17.55 -15.65 17.90
C ALA A 203 16.29 -14.86 18.29
N ASP A 204 16.47 -13.66 18.84
CA ASP A 204 15.43 -12.67 19.14
C ASP A 204 14.83 -12.01 17.88
N ARG A 205 15.37 -12.32 16.69
CA ARG A 205 14.93 -11.80 15.37
C ARG A 205 14.45 -12.91 14.45
N ALA A 206 13.81 -13.91 15.02
CA ALA A 206 13.25 -15.04 14.29
C ALA A 206 11.93 -14.66 13.58
N TYR A 207 11.78 -15.12 12.34
CA TYR A 207 10.50 -15.17 11.66
C TYR A 207 9.51 -16.06 12.43
N PHE A 208 8.27 -15.59 12.54
CA PHE A 208 7.15 -16.34 13.10
C PHE A 208 5.89 -16.06 12.30
N PHE A 209 5.17 -17.11 11.92
CA PHE A 209 3.86 -17.01 11.30
C PHE A 209 2.96 -18.09 11.87
N ALA A 210 1.79 -17.69 12.35
CA ALA A 210 0.81 -18.57 12.94
C ALA A 210 -0.52 -18.49 12.22
N GLU A 211 -1.14 -19.64 12.00
CA GLU A 211 -2.56 -19.80 11.70
C GLU A 211 -3.23 -20.42 12.92
N LEU A 212 -4.24 -19.77 13.48
CA LEU A 212 -4.99 -20.23 14.65
C LEU A 212 -6.45 -20.43 14.29
N ASP A 213 -7.03 -21.57 14.67
CA ASP A 213 -8.48 -21.82 14.55
C ASP A 213 -9.16 -21.37 15.84
N GLY A 214 -9.56 -20.10 15.85
CA GLY A 214 -10.28 -19.45 16.93
C GLY A 214 -11.73 -19.93 17.03
N ARG A 215 -12.27 -19.89 18.25
CA ARG A 215 -13.65 -20.25 18.57
C ARG A 215 -14.66 -19.16 18.18
N GLU A 216 -14.27 -17.89 18.28
CA GLU A 216 -15.13 -16.74 17.97
C GLU A 216 -14.80 -16.20 16.57
N HIS A 217 -13.52 -16.19 16.22
CA HIS A 217 -13.02 -15.52 15.01
C HIS A 217 -12.64 -16.45 13.86
N ASP A 218 -12.91 -17.76 13.94
CA ASP A 218 -12.43 -18.77 12.97
C ASP A 218 -10.90 -18.69 12.75
N TRP A 219 -10.41 -18.99 11.55
CA TRP A 219 -9.00 -18.87 11.19
C TRP A 219 -8.53 -17.42 11.10
N PHE A 220 -7.54 -17.06 11.92
CA PHE A 220 -6.82 -15.79 11.88
C PHE A 220 -5.31 -16.03 11.96
N SER A 221 -4.53 -15.01 11.60
CA SER A 221 -3.08 -15.12 11.54
C SER A 221 -2.39 -14.13 12.46
N ILE A 222 -1.24 -14.56 13.00
CA ILE A 222 -0.26 -13.69 13.65
C ILE A 222 1.05 -13.82 12.88
N GLU A 223 1.66 -12.70 12.52
CA GLU A 223 2.94 -12.64 11.83
C GLU A 223 3.92 -11.76 12.58
N ILE A 224 5.17 -12.20 12.62
CA ILE A 224 6.34 -11.41 12.97
C ILE A 224 7.35 -11.58 11.82
N GLU A 225 7.45 -10.55 10.97
CA GLU A 225 8.38 -10.49 9.84
C GLU A 225 9.60 -9.64 10.21
N PRO A 226 10.74 -10.27 10.59
CA PRO A 226 11.86 -9.55 11.17
C PRO A 226 12.52 -8.60 10.16
N ARG A 227 12.66 -7.33 10.59
CA ARG A 227 13.23 -6.24 9.79
C ARG A 227 12.36 -5.81 8.60
N ASP A 228 11.04 -5.94 8.73
CA ASP A 228 10.07 -5.14 8.00
C ASP A 228 9.64 -3.90 8.82
N LEU A 229 9.02 -2.92 8.17
CA LEU A 229 8.43 -1.78 8.89
C LEU A 229 7.20 -2.31 9.61
N GLU A 230 7.15 -2.16 10.93
CA GLU A 230 6.12 -2.75 11.78
C GLU A 230 6.04 -4.27 11.61
N GLU A 231 7.00 -4.96 12.22
CA GLU A 231 7.20 -6.40 12.01
C GLU A 231 6.00 -7.24 12.40
N VAL A 232 5.14 -6.75 13.29
CA VAL A 232 4.06 -7.54 13.88
C VAL A 232 2.74 -7.17 13.26
N THR A 233 2.03 -8.17 12.73
CA THR A 233 0.63 -8.01 12.30
C THR A 233 -0.24 -9.14 12.83
N ILE A 234 -1.49 -8.81 13.14
CA ILE A 234 -2.53 -9.78 13.45
C ILE A 234 -3.80 -9.43 12.68
N GLY A 235 -4.48 -10.43 12.12
CA GLY A 235 -5.71 -10.18 11.40
C GLY A 235 -6.39 -11.44 10.85
N LYS A 236 -7.60 -11.25 10.32
CA LYS A 236 -8.43 -12.31 9.74
C LYS A 236 -8.60 -12.09 8.25
N PHE A 237 -8.40 -13.15 7.46
CA PHE A 237 -8.62 -13.09 6.02
C PHE A 237 -10.07 -13.48 5.67
N ASP A 238 -10.80 -12.57 5.05
CA ASP A 238 -12.13 -12.85 4.50
C ASP A 238 -12.01 -13.38 3.06
N ARG A 239 -12.32 -14.66 2.88
CA ARG A 239 -12.27 -15.34 1.57
C ARG A 239 -13.26 -14.77 0.54
N ARG A 240 -14.39 -14.20 0.96
CA ARG A 240 -15.42 -13.68 0.05
C ARG A 240 -15.00 -12.34 -0.53
N ARG A 241 -14.45 -11.46 0.32
CA ARG A 241 -13.94 -10.14 -0.06
C ARG A 241 -12.50 -10.18 -0.56
N LYS A 242 -11.77 -11.27 -0.32
CA LYS A 242 -10.32 -11.44 -0.59
C LYS A 242 -9.49 -10.34 0.07
N LEU A 243 -9.77 -10.07 1.33
CA LEU A 243 -9.18 -8.97 2.09
C LEU A 243 -8.72 -9.48 3.46
N LEU A 244 -7.56 -9.01 3.91
CA LEU A 244 -7.08 -9.24 5.27
C LEU A 244 -7.50 -8.04 6.14
N ASP A 245 -8.41 -8.28 7.06
CA ASP A 245 -8.74 -7.31 8.11
C ASP A 245 -7.64 -7.39 9.18
N VAL A 246 -6.69 -6.46 9.08
CA VAL A 246 -5.59 -6.34 10.05
C VAL A 246 -6.15 -5.67 11.31
N TRP A 247 -6.20 -6.40 12.42
CA TRP A 247 -6.72 -5.92 13.70
C TRP A 247 -5.73 -5.03 14.45
N MET A 248 -4.43 -5.36 14.33
CA MET A 248 -3.34 -4.54 14.83
C MET A 248 -2.08 -4.74 13.95
N GLY A 249 -1.27 -3.70 13.84
CA GLY A 249 0.01 -3.68 13.13
C GLY A 249 0.99 -2.73 13.83
N PHE A 250 2.16 -3.20 14.24
CA PHE A 250 3.09 -2.43 15.08
C PHE A 250 4.51 -3.02 15.08
N HIS A 251 5.49 -2.26 15.57
CA HIS A 251 6.88 -2.71 15.72
C HIS A 251 7.05 -3.82 16.77
N ALA A 252 8.04 -4.68 16.54
CA ALA A 252 8.41 -5.73 17.49
C ALA A 252 8.86 -5.15 18.84
N LEU A 253 8.54 -5.86 19.92
CA LEU A 253 8.72 -5.40 21.30
C LEU A 253 10.19 -5.21 21.68
N ASP A 254 11.10 -5.96 21.06
CA ASP A 254 12.54 -5.93 21.33
C ASP A 254 13.25 -4.70 20.74
N GLU A 255 12.52 -3.84 20.02
CA GLU A 255 12.98 -2.51 19.56
C GLU A 255 12.79 -1.40 20.59
N PHE A 256 11.99 -1.66 21.63
CA PHE A 256 11.69 -0.68 22.66
C PHE A 256 12.59 -0.86 23.88
N ALA A 257 12.95 0.26 24.54
CA ALA A 257 13.62 0.20 25.83
C ALA A 257 12.79 -0.60 26.86
N PRO A 258 13.43 -1.35 27.79
CA PRO A 258 12.71 -2.17 28.77
C PRO A 258 11.64 -1.45 29.59
N ALA A 259 11.80 -0.14 29.81
CA ALA A 259 10.83 0.70 30.52
C ALA A 259 9.49 0.87 29.76
N LEU A 260 9.50 0.77 28.44
CA LEU A 260 8.31 0.74 27.58
C LEU A 260 7.76 -0.68 27.40
N VAL A 261 8.59 -1.70 27.62
CA VAL A 261 8.24 -3.13 27.45
C VAL A 261 7.42 -3.67 28.63
N GLU A 262 7.86 -3.45 29.88
CA GLU A 262 7.18 -4.00 31.07
C GLU A 262 5.68 -3.62 31.20
N PRO A 263 5.22 -2.41 30.84
CA PRO A 263 3.80 -2.06 30.84
C PRO A 263 2.98 -2.75 29.74
N THR A 264 3.60 -3.15 28.63
CA THR A 264 2.92 -3.70 27.43
C THR A 264 2.74 -5.22 27.48
N LEU A 265 3.40 -5.90 28.42
CA LEU A 265 3.29 -7.35 28.61
C LEU A 265 2.18 -7.70 29.60
N GLY A 266 1.04 -8.12 29.07
CA GLY A 266 0.03 -8.84 29.85
C GLY A 266 -1.01 -7.98 30.56
N ARG A 267 -1.01 -6.65 30.37
CA ARG A 267 -1.99 -5.72 30.95
C ARG A 267 -1.94 -4.35 30.28
N PHE A 268 -2.95 -3.53 30.54
CA PHE A 268 -2.91 -2.10 30.23
C PHE A 268 -2.06 -1.31 31.25
N PRO A 269 -1.49 -0.16 30.86
CA PRO A 269 -0.81 0.76 31.78
C PRO A 269 -1.68 1.22 32.96
N ARG A 270 -2.99 1.37 32.72
CA ARG A 270 -3.99 1.73 33.70
C ARG A 270 -5.21 0.83 33.55
N ASP A 271 -5.78 0.43 34.68
CA ASP A 271 -7.04 -0.29 34.73
C ASP A 271 -8.16 0.69 35.14
N PRO A 272 -9.04 1.09 34.22
CA PRO A 272 -10.08 2.06 34.50
C PRO A 272 -11.21 1.52 35.37
N GLU A 273 -11.41 0.20 35.45
CA GLU A 273 -12.41 -0.39 36.36
C GLU A 273 -12.08 -0.11 37.83
N THR A 274 -10.78 -0.07 38.15
CA THR A 274 -10.29 0.21 39.50
C THR A 274 -9.91 1.67 39.72
N ALA A 275 -9.38 2.35 38.69
CA ALA A 275 -8.92 3.74 38.78
C ALA A 275 -9.98 4.80 38.42
N GLY A 276 -11.13 4.37 37.87
CA GLY A 276 -12.16 5.25 37.32
C GLY A 276 -11.79 5.88 35.97
N PRO A 277 -12.62 6.77 35.40
CA PRO A 277 -12.28 7.52 34.20
C PRO A 277 -11.10 8.48 34.43
N VAL A 278 -10.28 8.74 33.40
CA VAL A 278 -9.26 9.82 33.48
C VAL A 278 -9.94 11.18 33.62
N HIS A 279 -11.14 11.32 33.06
CA HIS A 279 -11.94 12.55 33.11
C HIS A 279 -13.35 12.27 33.64
N PRO A 280 -13.64 12.64 34.90
CA PRO A 280 -14.92 12.34 35.55
C PRO A 280 -16.12 13.16 35.05
N ASP A 281 -15.88 14.24 34.29
CA ASP A 281 -16.92 15.14 33.77
C ASP A 281 -17.42 14.77 32.36
N ALA A 282 -16.89 13.72 31.74
CA ALA A 282 -17.39 13.22 30.47
C ALA A 282 -18.69 12.43 30.70
N GLU A 283 -19.79 12.83 30.08
CA GLU A 283 -20.95 11.94 29.91
C GLU A 283 -20.48 10.72 29.12
N ARG A 284 -20.64 9.51 29.69
CA ARG A 284 -20.23 8.24 29.07
C ARG A 284 -21.40 7.28 29.13
N ASP A 285 -21.53 6.45 28.10
CA ASP A 285 -22.26 5.20 28.27
C ASP A 285 -21.48 4.32 29.24
N ASP A 286 -22.18 3.74 30.23
CA ASP A 286 -21.60 3.15 31.45
C ASP A 286 -20.63 1.96 31.22
N ASP A 287 -20.46 1.49 29.97
CA ASP A 287 -19.72 0.28 29.61
C ASP A 287 -18.51 0.52 28.67
N GLU A 288 -18.17 1.77 28.29
CA GLU A 288 -17.10 2.04 27.30
C GLU A 288 -15.91 2.85 27.83
N TRP A 289 -14.73 2.22 27.90
CA TRP A 289 -13.46 2.87 28.23
C TRP A 289 -12.68 3.29 26.97
N SER A 290 -12.17 4.52 26.95
CA SER A 290 -11.30 4.99 25.87
C SER A 290 -9.85 4.51 26.06
N PHE A 291 -9.05 4.55 25.00
CA PHE A 291 -7.61 4.27 25.08
C PHE A 291 -6.89 5.13 26.15
N ARG A 292 -7.36 6.38 26.38
CA ARG A 292 -6.82 7.26 27.42
C ARG A 292 -7.12 6.74 28.82
N ASP A 293 -8.27 6.10 29.01
CA ASP A 293 -8.64 5.50 30.28
C ASP A 293 -7.75 4.30 30.62
N TYR A 294 -7.29 3.59 29.60
CA TYR A 294 -6.26 2.56 29.70
C TYR A 294 -4.83 3.12 29.82
N GLY A 295 -4.65 4.44 29.74
CA GLY A 295 -3.35 5.10 29.83
C GLY A 295 -2.47 4.92 28.59
N LEU A 296 -3.08 4.61 27.44
CA LEU A 296 -2.39 4.44 26.17
C LEU A 296 -2.07 5.79 25.52
N SER A 297 -0.95 5.85 24.79
CA SER A 297 -0.59 7.01 23.96
C SER A 297 -1.61 7.20 22.84
N PRO A 298 -2.04 8.44 22.50
CA PRO A 298 -2.86 8.68 21.31
C PRO A 298 -2.09 8.43 20.00
N ARG A 299 -0.76 8.48 20.03
CA ARG A 299 0.11 8.24 18.88
C ARG A 299 0.58 6.79 18.87
N TYR A 300 0.76 6.23 17.67
CA TYR A 300 1.41 4.94 17.52
C TYR A 300 2.83 4.98 18.10
N LEU A 301 3.24 3.89 18.75
CA LEU A 301 4.57 3.83 19.35
C LEU A 301 5.64 3.74 18.26
N VAL A 302 6.72 4.51 18.46
CA VAL A 302 7.90 4.45 17.59
C VAL A 302 9.05 3.89 18.42
N PRO A 303 9.82 2.93 17.89
CA PRO A 303 10.98 2.38 18.58
C PRO A 303 12.07 3.43 18.82
N ASP A 304 12.89 3.22 19.86
CA ASP A 304 14.05 4.06 20.17
C ASP A 304 15.13 3.95 19.07
N GLU A 305 15.27 2.75 18.52
CA GLU A 305 16.10 2.43 17.38
C GLU A 305 15.25 1.64 16.38
N GLU A 306 14.82 2.29 15.30
CA GLU A 306 14.17 1.60 14.19
C GLU A 306 15.21 0.69 13.52
N ARG A 307 15.08 -0.63 13.73
CA ARG A 307 16.05 -1.59 13.19
C ARG A 307 15.66 -2.10 11.81
N TRP A 308 14.59 -1.52 11.26
CA TRP A 308 14.31 -1.59 9.85
C TRP A 308 15.40 -0.85 9.04
N TYR A 309 16.09 -1.57 8.17
CA TYR A 309 16.94 -0.97 7.15
C TYR A 309 17.01 -1.89 5.93
N PRO A 310 17.10 -1.31 4.72
CA PRO A 310 17.24 -2.11 3.51
C PRO A 310 18.52 -2.92 3.53
N ARG A 311 18.41 -4.26 3.45
CA ARG A 311 19.57 -5.16 3.38
C ARG A 311 20.27 -5.07 2.03
N MET A 312 19.57 -4.64 0.99
CA MET A 312 20.08 -4.39 -0.34
C MET A 312 19.31 -3.23 -0.99
N GLY A 313 19.99 -2.50 -1.85
CA GLY A 313 19.35 -1.60 -2.81
C GLY A 313 19.39 -2.18 -4.21
N VAL A 314 18.57 -1.62 -5.10
CA VAL A 314 18.67 -1.82 -6.55
C VAL A 314 18.95 -0.45 -7.15
N SER A 315 20.12 -0.23 -7.74
CA SER A 315 20.49 1.10 -8.25
C SER A 315 20.00 1.37 -9.67
N ARG A 316 19.82 0.30 -10.44
CA ARG A 316 19.45 0.33 -11.86
C ARG A 316 18.64 -0.92 -12.22
N THR A 317 17.64 -0.72 -13.06
CA THR A 317 16.81 -1.78 -13.63
C THR A 317 16.72 -1.59 -15.14
N ASP A 318 17.18 -2.58 -15.89
CA ASP A 318 17.00 -2.66 -17.33
C ASP A 318 15.92 -3.70 -17.63
N VAL A 319 15.03 -3.40 -18.56
CA VAL A 319 13.99 -4.33 -19.02
C VAL A 319 14.01 -4.34 -20.54
N ASP A 320 14.04 -5.54 -21.12
CA ASP A 320 13.69 -5.75 -22.54
C ASP A 320 12.47 -6.67 -22.58
N MET A 321 11.36 -6.14 -23.09
CA MET A 321 10.06 -6.79 -23.04
C MET A 321 9.43 -6.89 -24.43
N ALA A 322 9.12 -8.11 -24.84
CA ALA A 322 8.31 -8.42 -26.00
C ALA A 322 6.85 -8.64 -25.60
N ILE A 323 5.94 -7.93 -26.27
CA ILE A 323 4.51 -7.98 -25.99
C ILE A 323 3.79 -8.38 -27.27
N GLU A 324 3.13 -9.53 -27.22
CA GLU A 324 2.38 -10.06 -28.35
C GLU A 324 1.00 -9.39 -28.52
N SER A 325 0.35 -9.68 -29.65
CA SER A 325 -0.96 -9.09 -30.00
C SER A 325 -2.13 -9.53 -29.09
N ASN A 326 -2.00 -10.71 -28.49
CA ASN A 326 -2.92 -11.30 -27.52
C ASN A 326 -2.75 -10.69 -26.11
N GLY A 327 -1.61 -10.04 -25.82
CA GLY A 327 -1.27 -9.49 -24.52
C GLY A 327 -0.24 -10.32 -23.74
N ASP A 328 0.21 -11.44 -24.30
CA ASP A 328 1.23 -12.29 -23.71
C ASP A 328 2.59 -11.59 -23.76
N VAL A 329 3.38 -11.80 -22.71
CA VAL A 329 4.65 -11.10 -22.50
C VAL A 329 5.77 -12.10 -22.31
N ARG A 330 6.89 -11.86 -22.99
CA ARG A 330 8.21 -12.42 -22.65
C ARG A 330 9.13 -11.29 -22.29
N ALA A 331 9.85 -11.40 -21.17
CA ALA A 331 10.71 -10.33 -20.71
C ALA A 331 12.02 -10.85 -20.14
N SER A 332 13.05 -10.03 -20.32
CA SER A 332 14.35 -10.17 -19.67
C SER A 332 14.62 -8.90 -18.88
N VAL A 333 15.01 -9.07 -17.62
CA VAL A 333 15.24 -7.98 -16.67
C VAL A 333 16.64 -8.11 -16.10
N ALA A 334 17.42 -7.03 -16.10
CA ALA A 334 18.69 -6.95 -15.40
C ALA A 334 18.62 -5.92 -14.25
N LEU A 335 19.00 -6.35 -13.05
CA LEU A 335 19.01 -5.52 -11.85
C LEU A 335 20.45 -5.36 -11.36
N VAL A 336 20.89 -4.12 -11.16
CA VAL A 336 22.16 -3.86 -10.47
C VAL A 336 21.91 -3.86 -8.97
N MET A 337 22.35 -4.93 -8.33
CA MET A 337 22.13 -5.21 -6.92
C MET A 337 23.23 -4.58 -6.08
N GLU A 338 22.86 -3.88 -5.00
CA GLU A 338 23.77 -3.23 -4.07
C GLU A 338 23.55 -3.74 -2.64
N PRO A 339 24.23 -4.82 -2.22
CA PRO A 339 24.15 -5.31 -0.85
C PRO A 339 24.60 -4.23 0.15
N ARG A 340 23.76 -3.93 1.14
CA ARG A 340 24.10 -3.04 2.27
C ARG A 340 24.69 -3.81 3.44
N VAL A 341 24.38 -5.10 3.51
CA VAL A 341 24.94 -6.10 4.42
C VAL A 341 25.38 -7.33 3.63
N PRO A 342 26.21 -8.23 4.20
CA PRO A 342 26.51 -9.50 3.56
C PRO A 342 25.23 -10.26 3.18
N LEU A 343 25.20 -10.80 1.97
CA LEU A 343 24.00 -11.39 1.36
C LEU A 343 24.30 -12.79 0.82
N ALA A 344 23.52 -13.80 1.21
CA ALA A 344 23.60 -15.16 0.67
C ALA A 344 22.28 -15.62 0.02
N ALA A 345 21.16 -15.01 0.40
CA ALA A 345 19.86 -15.20 -0.20
C ALA A 345 18.99 -13.97 0.06
N PHE A 346 18.03 -13.72 -0.82
CA PHE A 346 17.12 -12.58 -0.75
C PHE A 346 15.78 -12.88 -1.42
N ARG A 347 14.82 -11.97 -1.26
CA ARG A 347 13.51 -12.05 -1.92
C ARG A 347 13.25 -10.79 -2.73
N LEU A 348 12.62 -10.98 -3.89
CA LEU A 348 12.03 -9.94 -4.71
C LEU A 348 10.53 -10.22 -4.82
N THR A 349 9.75 -9.16 -5.03
CA THR A 349 8.35 -9.25 -5.42
C THR A 349 8.22 -9.13 -6.93
N ILE A 350 7.37 -9.95 -7.55
CA ILE A 350 7.04 -9.91 -8.98
C ILE A 350 5.54 -10.19 -9.12
N SER A 351 4.94 -9.80 -10.25
CA SER A 351 3.52 -9.98 -10.49
C SER A 351 3.13 -11.46 -10.36
N PRO A 352 2.00 -11.79 -9.72
CA PRO A 352 1.53 -13.17 -9.64
C PRO A 352 1.09 -13.74 -11.00
N PHE A 353 1.01 -12.90 -12.04
CA PHE A 353 0.77 -13.33 -13.42
C PHE A 353 2.07 -13.67 -14.19
N ALA A 354 3.23 -13.56 -13.55
CA ALA A 354 4.53 -13.83 -14.15
C ALA A 354 5.11 -15.16 -13.67
N ASP A 355 5.40 -16.03 -14.63
CA ASP A 355 6.13 -17.28 -14.44
C ASP A 355 7.62 -17.04 -14.68
N VAL A 356 8.42 -17.09 -13.61
CA VAL A 356 9.87 -16.91 -13.69
C VAL A 356 10.49 -18.20 -14.23
N THR A 357 11.07 -18.12 -15.42
CA THR A 357 11.60 -19.28 -16.16
C THR A 357 13.09 -19.51 -15.92
N ASP A 358 13.85 -18.44 -15.67
CA ASP A 358 15.28 -18.54 -15.34
C ASP A 358 15.76 -17.33 -14.54
N VAL A 359 16.75 -17.55 -13.67
CA VAL A 359 17.40 -16.52 -12.86
C VAL A 359 18.91 -16.73 -12.95
N ARG A 360 19.63 -15.71 -13.39
CA ARG A 360 21.08 -15.73 -13.56
C ARG A 360 21.75 -14.58 -12.83
N TRP A 361 23.04 -14.71 -12.58
CA TRP A 361 23.82 -13.63 -12.02
C TRP A 361 25.21 -13.55 -12.63
N ARG A 362 25.82 -12.37 -12.48
CA ARG A 362 27.22 -12.15 -12.82
C ARG A 362 27.83 -11.04 -12.00
N MET A 363 29.13 -11.15 -11.76
CA MET A 363 29.90 -10.24 -10.91
C MET A 363 30.63 -9.14 -11.69
N ASP A 364 30.77 -9.30 -13.00
CA ASP A 364 31.34 -8.29 -13.87
C ASP A 364 30.33 -7.17 -14.12
N LEU A 365 30.64 -5.96 -13.67
CA LEU A 365 29.90 -4.76 -14.05
C LEU A 365 30.68 -4.03 -15.13
N PRO A 366 30.03 -3.64 -16.25
CA PRO A 366 30.67 -2.81 -17.26
C PRO A 366 31.11 -1.46 -16.66
N PRO A 367 32.17 -0.82 -17.18
CA PRO A 367 32.49 0.57 -16.85
C PRO A 367 31.26 1.47 -17.08
N ASP A 368 31.09 2.50 -16.25
CA ASP A 368 29.96 3.43 -16.33
C ASP A 368 28.57 2.75 -16.28
N VAL A 369 28.45 1.63 -15.55
CA VAL A 369 27.21 0.84 -15.38
C VAL A 369 25.98 1.66 -14.97
N ASP A 370 26.15 2.84 -14.37
CA ASP A 370 25.05 3.72 -13.97
C ASP A 370 24.59 4.68 -15.09
N ASP A 371 25.31 4.77 -16.21
CA ASP A 371 24.92 5.52 -17.41
C ASP A 371 24.03 4.67 -18.32
N ALA A 372 22.74 4.63 -17.98
CA ALA A 372 21.70 3.92 -18.73
C ALA A 372 21.56 4.38 -20.19
N THR A 373 22.06 5.57 -20.56
CA THR A 373 21.96 6.05 -21.94
C THR A 373 23.01 5.40 -22.86
N ARG A 374 24.13 4.96 -22.31
CA ARG A 374 25.29 4.47 -23.07
C ARG A 374 25.60 2.99 -22.90
N VAL A 375 25.32 2.44 -21.72
CA VAL A 375 25.67 1.07 -21.36
C VAL A 375 24.40 0.25 -21.28
N ALA A 376 24.29 -0.83 -22.05
CA ALA A 376 23.21 -1.82 -21.93
C ALA A 376 23.64 -2.95 -20.98
N LEU A 377 22.79 -3.35 -20.04
CA LEU A 377 23.08 -4.52 -19.19
C LEU A 377 22.71 -5.84 -19.89
N LEU A 378 21.61 -5.84 -20.63
CA LEU A 378 21.15 -6.98 -21.42
C LEU A 378 21.83 -6.98 -22.79
N ALA A 379 22.32 -8.14 -23.25
CA ALA A 379 23.09 -8.31 -24.49
C ALA A 379 24.25 -7.29 -24.68
N PRO A 380 25.27 -7.28 -23.80
CA PRO A 380 26.35 -6.27 -23.78
C PRO A 380 27.23 -6.24 -25.05
N ASP A 381 27.19 -7.29 -25.88
CA ASP A 381 27.92 -7.37 -27.15
C ASP A 381 27.27 -6.57 -28.30
N ARG A 382 26.09 -5.95 -28.09
CA ARG A 382 25.51 -4.97 -29.02
C ARG A 382 26.31 -3.66 -28.97
N ALA A 383 27.46 -3.63 -29.64
CA ALA A 383 28.12 -2.38 -29.98
C ALA A 383 27.17 -1.46 -30.79
N PRO A 384 27.31 -0.12 -30.71
CA PRO A 384 26.50 0.79 -31.51
C PRO A 384 26.59 0.45 -33.01
N PRO A 385 25.52 0.72 -33.79
CA PRO A 385 25.37 0.26 -35.19
C PRO A 385 26.48 0.69 -36.16
N GLU A 386 27.43 1.53 -35.74
CA GLU A 386 28.57 1.96 -36.54
C GLU A 386 29.76 0.97 -36.54
N GLN A 387 29.75 -0.12 -35.75
CA GLN A 387 30.91 -1.02 -35.60
C GLN A 387 30.67 -2.51 -35.92
N VAL A 388 29.58 -2.88 -36.58
CA VAL A 388 29.34 -4.27 -37.02
C VAL A 388 29.86 -4.46 -38.45
N ALA A 389 31.17 -4.55 -38.60
CA ALA A 389 31.80 -5.06 -39.82
C ALA A 389 32.83 -6.12 -39.42
N GLU A 390 32.68 -7.32 -39.98
CA GLU A 390 33.54 -8.51 -39.86
C GLU A 390 33.33 -9.38 -38.61
N ARG A 391 32.28 -10.22 -38.66
CA ARG A 391 32.23 -11.51 -37.92
C ARG A 391 32.16 -12.67 -38.93
N ASP A 392 32.87 -13.75 -38.64
CA ASP A 392 33.06 -14.93 -39.49
C ASP A 392 31.74 -15.74 -39.64
N PRO A 393 31.31 -16.18 -40.84
CA PRO A 393 30.00 -16.80 -41.04
C PRO A 393 29.83 -18.23 -40.50
N ASP A 394 30.91 -18.87 -40.01
CA ASP A 394 30.92 -20.29 -39.63
C ASP A 394 30.74 -20.54 -38.11
N ASP A 395 30.55 -19.51 -37.29
CA ASP A 395 30.28 -19.61 -35.82
C ASP A 395 28.78 -19.48 -35.47
N ALA A 396 27.88 -19.78 -36.40
CA ALA A 396 26.43 -19.64 -36.22
C ALA A 396 25.78 -20.94 -35.75
N ASP A 397 25.53 -21.07 -34.44
CA ASP A 397 24.41 -21.89 -33.95
C ASP A 397 23.42 -21.14 -33.05
N ASP A 398 23.65 -19.85 -32.75
CA ASP A 398 22.63 -18.96 -32.21
C ASP A 398 22.71 -17.60 -32.93
N GLY A 399 21.77 -17.36 -33.85
CA GLY A 399 21.60 -16.03 -34.43
C GLY A 399 21.23 -15.01 -33.34
N PRO A 400 21.43 -13.69 -33.54
CA PRO A 400 20.88 -12.70 -32.63
C PRO A 400 19.35 -12.89 -32.52
N PRO A 401 18.76 -12.68 -31.33
CA PRO A 401 17.32 -12.84 -31.13
C PRO A 401 16.54 -11.98 -32.12
N GLY A 402 15.36 -12.45 -32.49
CA GLY A 402 14.45 -11.74 -33.38
C GLY A 402 14.13 -10.32 -32.89
N PRO A 403 13.68 -9.40 -33.78
CA PRO A 403 13.27 -8.07 -33.37
C PRO A 403 12.07 -8.09 -32.39
N ASP A 404 11.27 -9.15 -32.43
CA ASP A 404 10.13 -9.46 -31.54
C ASP A 404 10.50 -10.29 -30.31
N GLU A 405 11.78 -10.61 -30.11
CA GLU A 405 12.25 -11.36 -28.94
C GLU A 405 13.05 -10.45 -27.98
N PRO A 406 12.89 -10.62 -26.66
CA PRO A 406 13.72 -9.91 -25.70
C PRO A 406 15.19 -10.36 -25.81
N ALA A 407 16.12 -9.48 -25.42
CA ALA A 407 17.53 -9.84 -25.33
C ALA A 407 17.74 -11.02 -24.33
N PRO A 408 18.57 -12.03 -24.67
CA PRO A 408 18.81 -13.15 -23.78
C PRO A 408 19.51 -12.71 -22.50
N ILE A 409 19.26 -13.46 -21.42
CA ILE A 409 19.96 -13.30 -20.14
C ILE A 409 21.30 -14.06 -20.14
N ALA A 410 22.28 -13.52 -19.43
CA ALA A 410 23.64 -14.03 -19.33
C ALA A 410 24.05 -14.32 -17.88
N GLY A 411 25.18 -15.01 -17.72
CA GLY A 411 25.75 -15.32 -16.41
C GLY A 411 25.49 -16.76 -15.96
N GLU A 412 25.81 -17.03 -14.70
CA GLU A 412 25.63 -18.34 -14.06
C GLU A 412 24.18 -18.48 -13.55
N GLN A 413 23.55 -19.63 -13.77
CA GLN A 413 22.21 -19.92 -13.26
C GLN A 413 22.19 -19.99 -11.74
N LEU A 414 21.08 -19.52 -11.15
CA LEU A 414 20.81 -19.53 -9.72
C LEU A 414 19.61 -20.43 -9.42
N HIS A 415 19.64 -21.05 -8.24
CA HIS A 415 18.44 -21.64 -7.70
C HIS A 415 17.49 -20.56 -7.18
N TYR A 416 16.19 -20.79 -7.37
CA TYR A 416 15.14 -19.89 -6.89
C TYR A 416 13.88 -20.65 -6.51
N VAL A 417 13.02 -20.02 -5.70
CA VAL A 417 11.70 -20.52 -5.35
C VAL A 417 10.65 -19.50 -5.75
N GLN A 418 9.73 -19.94 -6.60
CA GLN A 418 8.45 -19.31 -6.89
C GLN A 418 7.40 -20.42 -6.90
N ALA A 419 6.54 -20.47 -5.87
CA ALA A 419 5.55 -21.53 -5.80
C ALA A 419 4.38 -21.28 -6.76
N THR A 420 3.86 -22.35 -7.36
CA THR A 420 2.67 -22.31 -8.22
C THR A 420 1.51 -23.06 -7.57
N HIS A 421 0.28 -22.76 -7.97
CA HIS A 421 -0.88 -23.51 -7.51
C HIS A 421 -1.82 -23.87 -8.66
N ASP A 422 -2.21 -25.14 -8.70
CA ASP A 422 -3.16 -25.73 -9.66
C ASP A 422 -4.57 -25.72 -9.06
N ARG A 423 -5.47 -24.89 -9.61
CA ARG A 423 -6.95 -24.89 -9.45
C ARG A 423 -7.57 -24.22 -8.21
N ARG A 424 -7.85 -22.92 -8.34
CA ARG A 424 -9.10 -22.30 -7.83
C ARG A 424 -9.51 -20.98 -8.49
N PHE A 425 -8.62 -20.35 -9.27
CA PHE A 425 -8.93 -19.19 -10.11
C PHE A 425 -9.12 -19.58 -11.58
N SER A 426 -9.70 -18.68 -12.38
CA SER A 426 -9.85 -18.86 -13.82
C SER A 426 -8.53 -18.71 -14.60
N GLU A 427 -7.46 -18.34 -13.91
CA GLU A 427 -6.10 -18.07 -14.42
C GLU A 427 -5.09 -18.74 -13.48
N ASP A 428 -3.96 -19.20 -14.01
CA ASP A 428 -2.84 -19.75 -13.23
C ASP A 428 -2.09 -18.58 -12.57
N LEU A 429 -1.93 -18.62 -11.24
CA LEU A 429 -1.26 -17.58 -10.45
C LEU A 429 -0.04 -18.16 -9.73
N HIS A 430 0.98 -17.32 -9.59
CA HIS A 430 2.26 -17.63 -8.98
C HIS A 430 2.43 -16.88 -7.65
N ASP A 431 3.26 -17.42 -6.76
CA ASP A 431 3.74 -16.72 -5.57
C ASP A 431 4.36 -15.37 -6.00
N PRO A 432 3.87 -14.23 -5.48
CA PRO A 432 4.40 -12.93 -5.83
C PRO A 432 5.83 -12.74 -5.31
N TRP A 433 6.35 -13.66 -4.50
CA TRP A 433 7.73 -13.64 -4.05
C TRP A 433 8.63 -14.58 -4.84
N LEU A 434 9.69 -14.03 -5.41
CA LEU A 434 10.83 -14.74 -5.95
C LEU A 434 11.94 -14.81 -4.89
N THR A 435 12.20 -15.98 -4.33
CA THR A 435 13.28 -16.19 -3.35
C THR A 435 14.52 -16.74 -4.05
N VAL A 436 15.64 -16.01 -4.01
CA VAL A 436 16.85 -16.34 -4.78
C VAL A 436 17.99 -16.75 -3.84
N LEU A 437 18.67 -17.85 -4.18
CA LEU A 437 19.86 -18.33 -3.49
C LEU A 437 21.13 -17.98 -4.28
N LEU A 438 22.09 -17.32 -3.62
CA LEU A 438 23.39 -17.01 -4.21
C LEU A 438 24.37 -18.18 -3.99
N PRO A 439 25.27 -18.47 -4.95
CA PRO A 439 26.22 -19.58 -4.84
C PRO A 439 27.31 -19.31 -3.80
N ARG A 440 27.47 -18.06 -3.38
CA ARG A 440 28.33 -17.62 -2.29
C ARG A 440 27.75 -16.40 -1.58
N PRO A 441 28.17 -16.14 -0.33
CA PRO A 441 27.99 -14.83 0.29
C PRO A 441 28.63 -13.72 -0.56
N VAL A 442 27.88 -12.66 -0.80
CA VAL A 442 28.33 -11.40 -1.41
C VAL A 442 28.55 -10.39 -0.29
N ALA A 443 29.68 -9.68 -0.32
CA ALA A 443 30.01 -8.72 0.73
C ALA A 443 29.15 -7.43 0.62
N ALA A 444 29.02 -6.69 1.72
CA ALA A 444 28.41 -5.36 1.68
C ALA A 444 29.21 -4.44 0.73
N GLY A 445 28.49 -3.72 -0.14
CA GLY A 445 29.06 -2.84 -1.17
C GLY A 445 29.59 -3.56 -2.41
N GLU A 446 29.65 -4.89 -2.43
CA GLU A 446 30.03 -5.68 -3.60
C GLU A 446 28.84 -5.79 -4.56
N ARG A 447 28.78 -4.93 -5.57
CA ARG A 447 27.71 -4.89 -6.56
C ARG A 447 27.77 -6.12 -7.48
N PHE A 448 26.61 -6.58 -7.93
CA PHE A 448 26.47 -7.64 -8.94
C PHE A 448 25.23 -7.39 -9.81
N VAL A 449 25.15 -8.05 -10.97
CA VAL A 449 23.96 -8.02 -11.82
C VAL A 449 23.16 -9.30 -11.61
N LEU A 450 21.86 -9.15 -11.34
CA LEU A 450 20.89 -10.24 -11.35
C LEU A 450 20.05 -10.13 -12.61
N GLU A 451 19.99 -11.19 -13.40
CA GLU A 451 19.20 -11.25 -14.63
C GLU A 451 18.06 -12.26 -14.46
N ILE A 452 16.85 -11.88 -14.85
CA ILE A 452 15.62 -12.67 -14.67
C ILE A 452 14.91 -12.75 -16.01
N ALA A 453 14.58 -13.95 -16.44
CA ALA A 453 13.67 -14.20 -17.56
C ALA A 453 12.31 -14.65 -17.02
N TYR A 454 11.22 -14.14 -17.59
CA TYR A 454 9.88 -14.58 -17.25
C TYR A 454 8.92 -14.48 -18.43
N GLU A 455 7.90 -15.33 -18.41
CA GLU A 455 6.72 -15.26 -19.27
C GLU A 455 5.52 -14.79 -18.45
N ALA A 456 4.61 -14.01 -19.02
CA ALA A 456 3.49 -13.49 -18.24
C ALA A 456 2.26 -13.09 -19.06
N GLU A 457 1.07 -13.26 -18.47
CA GLU A 457 -0.20 -12.76 -19.01
C GLU A 457 -0.52 -11.36 -18.45
N LEU A 458 0.37 -10.38 -18.66
CA LEU A 458 0.27 -9.07 -18.02
C LEU A 458 -0.76 -8.14 -18.65
N ILE A 459 -1.17 -8.36 -19.90
CA ILE A 459 -2.06 -7.44 -20.62
C ILE A 459 -3.41 -8.09 -20.91
N GLU A 460 -4.46 -7.55 -20.29
CA GLU A 460 -5.83 -7.92 -20.60
C GLU A 460 -6.31 -7.20 -21.86
N ARG A 461 -6.79 -7.97 -22.85
CA ARG A 461 -7.52 -7.44 -24.00
C ARG A 461 -9.01 -7.33 -23.71
N LEU A 462 -9.54 -6.12 -23.74
CA LEU A 462 -10.94 -5.86 -23.42
C LEU A 462 -11.87 -6.39 -24.53
N ARG A 463 -13.09 -6.82 -24.13
CA ARG A 463 -14.05 -7.58 -24.97
C ARG A 463 -14.52 -6.88 -26.25
N ASP A 464 -14.38 -5.55 -26.35
CA ASP A 464 -14.68 -4.79 -27.57
C ASP A 464 -13.51 -4.78 -28.59
N ALA A 465 -12.44 -5.54 -28.29
CA ALA A 465 -11.25 -5.75 -29.11
C ALA A 465 -10.43 -4.47 -29.39
N SER A 466 -10.73 -3.35 -28.73
CA SER A 466 -10.12 -2.04 -29.00
C SER A 466 -9.28 -1.47 -27.85
N GLY A 467 -9.22 -2.14 -26.70
CA GLY A 467 -8.48 -1.67 -25.52
C GLY A 467 -7.59 -2.71 -24.88
N TYR A 468 -6.51 -2.23 -24.29
CA TYR A 468 -5.50 -3.01 -23.56
C TYR A 468 -5.40 -2.45 -22.14
N LEU A 469 -5.27 -3.33 -21.15
CA LEU A 469 -5.11 -2.95 -19.75
C LEU A 469 -3.96 -3.77 -19.16
N LEU A 470 -3.01 -3.10 -18.53
CA LEU A 470 -1.96 -3.77 -17.75
C LEU A 470 -2.59 -4.26 -16.43
N LYS A 471 -2.62 -5.58 -16.21
CA LYS A 471 -3.21 -6.22 -15.02
C LYS A 471 -2.51 -5.81 -13.73
N ASP A 472 -1.20 -5.56 -13.80
CA ASP A 472 -0.36 -5.17 -12.67
C ASP A 472 0.58 -4.03 -13.04
N THR A 473 0.24 -2.82 -12.60
CA THR A 473 0.98 -1.62 -13.01
C THR A 473 2.25 -1.37 -12.20
N GLY A 474 2.52 -2.18 -11.17
CA GLY A 474 3.66 -2.00 -10.27
C GLY A 474 4.64 -3.17 -10.24
N LEU A 475 4.15 -4.43 -10.16
CA LEU A 475 4.98 -5.62 -10.01
C LEU A 475 5.29 -6.33 -11.33
N TRP A 476 4.93 -5.74 -12.47
CA TRP A 476 5.38 -6.22 -13.78
C TRP A 476 6.92 -6.25 -13.91
N ILE A 477 7.64 -5.45 -13.11
CA ILE A 477 9.09 -5.57 -12.92
C ILE A 477 9.35 -6.21 -11.54
N PRO A 478 10.35 -7.11 -11.39
CA PRO A 478 10.83 -7.57 -10.09
C PRO A 478 11.33 -6.42 -9.17
N ARG A 479 10.85 -6.37 -7.93
CA ARG A 479 11.17 -5.31 -6.95
C ARG A 479 11.55 -5.84 -5.58
N HIS A 480 12.63 -5.31 -5.03
CA HIS A 480 12.92 -5.42 -3.60
C HIS A 480 11.91 -4.58 -2.78
N PRO A 481 11.54 -4.99 -1.54
CA PRO A 481 10.62 -4.23 -0.68
C PRO A 481 11.03 -2.77 -0.46
N ASP A 482 12.32 -2.52 -0.24
CA ASP A 482 12.86 -1.16 -0.35
C ASP A 482 12.97 -0.76 -1.82
N ASN A 483 12.08 0.12 -2.24
CA ASN A 483 11.88 0.49 -3.63
C ASN A 483 12.09 1.99 -3.91
N ARG A 484 12.87 2.67 -3.07
CA ARG A 484 12.87 4.12 -3.06
C ARG A 484 13.46 4.75 -4.31
N ARG A 485 14.62 4.31 -4.80
CA ARG A 485 15.30 5.00 -5.91
C ARG A 485 16.12 4.10 -6.81
N ARG A 486 15.87 4.18 -8.11
CA ARG A 486 16.69 3.52 -9.14
C ARG A 486 16.57 4.20 -10.50
N ARG A 487 17.52 3.89 -11.38
CA ARG A 487 17.48 4.25 -12.81
C ARG A 487 16.77 3.17 -13.61
N PHE A 488 16.17 3.56 -14.72
CA PHE A 488 15.48 2.64 -15.62
C PHE A 488 16.00 2.78 -17.06
N ASP A 489 16.20 1.65 -17.73
CA ASP A 489 16.31 1.49 -19.18
C ASP A 489 15.27 0.49 -19.64
N LEU A 490 14.20 0.97 -20.28
CA LEU A 490 13.03 0.17 -20.62
C LEU A 490 12.91 0.09 -22.13
N THR A 491 13.17 -1.10 -22.67
CA THR A 491 12.95 -1.44 -24.08
C THR A 491 11.67 -2.23 -24.21
N PHE A 492 10.75 -1.73 -25.04
CA PHE A 492 9.50 -2.41 -25.36
C PHE A 492 9.46 -2.77 -26.84
N ARG A 493 9.08 -4.01 -27.13
CA ARG A 493 8.95 -4.58 -28.48
C ARG A 493 7.49 -4.98 -28.66
N VAL A 494 6.80 -4.28 -29.54
CA VAL A 494 5.36 -4.44 -29.76
C VAL A 494 5.06 -4.52 -31.25
N PRO A 495 3.98 -5.18 -31.69
CA PRO A 495 3.56 -5.11 -33.08
C PRO A 495 3.46 -3.66 -33.56
N GLU A 496 3.91 -3.37 -34.79
CA GLU A 496 4.11 -2.01 -35.33
C GLU A 496 2.95 -1.04 -35.06
N ARG A 497 1.72 -1.55 -35.10
CA ARG A 497 0.47 -0.79 -34.91
C ARG A 497 0.27 -0.24 -33.50
N PHE A 498 1.03 -0.69 -32.51
CA PHE A 498 0.97 -0.22 -31.13
C PHE A 498 2.11 0.76 -30.82
N ARG A 499 1.90 1.56 -29.79
CA ARG A 499 2.90 2.42 -29.14
C ARG A 499 2.82 2.24 -27.63
N ILE A 500 3.91 2.59 -26.96
CA ILE A 500 4.03 2.58 -25.51
C ILE A 500 4.13 4.02 -25.01
N ALA A 501 3.35 4.33 -23.97
CA ALA A 501 3.56 5.51 -23.12
C ALA A 501 4.24 5.04 -21.83
N SER A 502 5.39 5.59 -21.48
CA SER A 502 6.11 5.27 -20.25
C SER A 502 6.69 6.54 -19.60
N GLY A 503 7.16 6.42 -18.36
CA GLY A 503 7.90 7.49 -17.68
C GLY A 503 9.37 7.52 -18.13
N GLY A 504 9.99 8.68 -18.03
CA GLY A 504 11.34 8.93 -18.54
C GLY A 504 11.35 9.54 -19.94
N ALA A 505 12.54 9.63 -20.53
CA ALA A 505 12.74 10.17 -21.87
C ALA A 505 12.75 9.06 -22.92
N LEU A 506 11.96 9.21 -23.98
CA LEU A 506 12.03 8.36 -25.16
C LEU A 506 13.34 8.66 -25.91
N LEU A 507 14.27 7.70 -25.91
CA LEU A 507 15.60 7.85 -26.51
C LEU A 507 15.65 7.33 -27.95
N ASP A 508 14.92 6.24 -28.23
CA ASP A 508 14.86 5.61 -29.54
C ASP A 508 13.45 5.06 -29.83
N GLU A 509 12.98 5.23 -31.07
CA GLU A 509 11.78 4.60 -31.61
C GLU A 509 12.04 4.20 -33.05
N ARG A 510 11.92 2.90 -33.35
CA ARG A 510 12.10 2.37 -34.71
C ARG A 510 11.19 1.17 -34.98
N VAL A 511 11.11 0.77 -36.24
CA VAL A 511 10.34 -0.40 -36.68
C VAL A 511 11.26 -1.33 -37.47
N GLU A 512 11.33 -2.59 -37.07
CA GLU A 512 12.13 -3.66 -37.66
C GLU A 512 11.23 -4.90 -37.77
N ASP A 513 11.10 -5.49 -38.97
CA ASP A 513 10.26 -6.67 -39.27
C ASP A 513 8.88 -6.67 -38.58
N ASP A 514 8.06 -5.65 -38.88
CA ASP A 514 6.71 -5.44 -38.32
C ASP A 514 6.64 -5.27 -36.79
N THR A 515 7.79 -5.10 -36.13
CA THR A 515 7.93 -4.85 -34.68
C THR A 515 8.40 -3.43 -34.42
N ARG A 516 7.61 -2.67 -33.65
CA ARG A 516 8.03 -1.37 -33.11
C ARG A 516 8.84 -1.60 -31.84
N ILE A 517 10.03 -1.02 -31.82
CA ILE A 517 10.96 -1.06 -30.68
C ILE A 517 11.07 0.36 -30.13
N MET A 518 10.76 0.53 -28.83
CA MET A 518 10.80 1.82 -28.14
C MET A 518 11.68 1.72 -26.90
N ARG A 519 12.68 2.60 -26.77
CA ARG A 519 13.60 2.63 -25.62
C ARG A 519 13.41 3.90 -24.81
N TRP A 520 13.08 3.73 -23.53
CA TRP A 520 12.82 4.79 -22.56
C TRP A 520 13.85 4.76 -21.44
N VAL A 521 14.39 5.92 -21.06
CA VAL A 521 15.46 6.00 -20.05
C VAL A 521 15.18 7.09 -19.02
N THR A 522 15.62 6.87 -17.77
CA THR A 522 15.62 7.90 -16.74
C THR A 522 17.03 8.48 -16.52
N ASN A 523 17.18 9.79 -16.74
CA ASN A 523 18.47 10.48 -16.60
C ASN A 523 18.89 10.69 -15.14
N ARG A 524 17.95 10.52 -14.19
CA ARG A 524 18.18 10.60 -12.73
C ARG A 524 17.48 9.42 -12.05
N PRO A 525 17.95 8.99 -10.86
CA PRO A 525 17.22 8.00 -10.08
C PRO A 525 15.85 8.57 -9.71
N VAL A 526 14.80 7.83 -10.07
CA VAL A 526 13.42 8.14 -9.71
C VAL A 526 12.91 7.09 -8.74
N ARG A 527 11.69 7.28 -8.23
CA ARG A 527 11.01 6.26 -7.44
C ARG A 527 11.07 4.91 -8.13
N GLY A 528 11.37 3.84 -7.40
CA GLY A 528 11.59 2.51 -7.99
C GLY A 528 10.33 1.81 -8.51
N THR A 529 9.20 2.51 -8.55
CA THR A 529 7.97 2.05 -9.22
C THR A 529 7.80 2.85 -10.50
N MET A 530 7.88 2.16 -11.65
CA MET A 530 7.63 2.70 -12.98
C MET A 530 6.56 1.85 -13.67
N SER A 531 5.83 2.45 -14.61
CA SER A 531 4.79 1.75 -15.36
C SER A 531 4.81 2.16 -16.83
N PHE A 532 3.93 1.52 -17.60
CA PHE A 532 3.73 1.83 -19.00
C PHE A 532 2.29 1.54 -19.39
N HIS A 533 1.88 2.06 -20.55
CA HIS A 533 0.62 1.72 -21.16
C HIS A 533 0.80 1.47 -22.65
N MET A 534 0.17 0.41 -23.16
CA MET A 534 0.21 0.01 -24.56
C MET A 534 -1.12 0.34 -25.23
N GLY A 535 -1.07 0.89 -26.43
CA GLY A 535 -2.28 1.15 -27.20
C GLY A 535 -2.01 1.63 -28.62
N ARG A 536 -3.08 1.91 -29.35
CA ARG A 536 -3.01 2.44 -30.72
C ARG A 536 -3.08 3.96 -30.66
N PHE A 537 -1.99 4.56 -30.21
CA PHE A 537 -1.99 5.98 -29.86
C PHE A 537 -1.71 6.91 -31.04
N GLU A 538 -2.43 8.02 -31.04
CA GLU A 538 -1.93 9.29 -31.54
C GLU A 538 -1.25 10.05 -30.40
N VAL A 539 -0.19 10.80 -30.73
CA VAL A 539 0.61 11.53 -29.75
C VAL A 539 0.58 13.02 -30.09
N ASP A 540 0.22 13.84 -29.10
CA ASP A 540 0.43 15.29 -29.16
C ASP A 540 1.56 15.69 -28.23
N GLU A 541 2.47 16.50 -28.75
CA GLU A 541 3.58 17.03 -27.98
C GLU A 541 3.43 18.55 -27.82
N VAL A 542 3.56 19.02 -26.59
CA VAL A 542 3.43 20.43 -26.24
C VAL A 542 4.64 20.86 -25.43
N THR A 543 5.28 21.94 -25.89
CA THR A 543 6.35 22.62 -25.14
C THR A 543 5.89 24.05 -24.85
N ARG A 544 6.00 24.47 -23.59
CA ARG A 544 5.68 25.83 -23.12
C ARG A 544 6.79 26.33 -22.20
N GLU A 545 7.09 27.61 -22.25
CA GLU A 545 8.06 28.22 -21.34
C GLU A 545 7.65 28.02 -19.88
N GLY A 546 8.61 27.62 -19.04
CA GLY A 546 8.39 27.36 -17.62
C GLY A 546 7.72 26.03 -17.28
N LEU A 547 7.42 25.18 -18.26
CA LEU A 547 6.81 23.86 -18.08
C LEU A 547 7.69 22.75 -18.65
N PRO A 548 7.59 21.49 -18.15
CA PRO A 548 8.22 20.36 -18.81
C PRO A 548 7.59 20.11 -20.20
N PRO A 549 8.29 19.45 -21.13
CA PRO A 549 7.66 18.87 -22.32
C PRO A 549 6.53 17.91 -21.90
N ILE A 550 5.37 18.07 -22.54
CA ILE A 550 4.16 17.25 -22.27
C ILE A 550 3.84 16.44 -23.51
N ALA A 551 3.64 15.13 -23.36
CA ALA A 551 3.20 14.23 -24.42
C ALA A 551 1.86 13.58 -24.03
N VAL A 552 0.84 13.68 -24.87
CA VAL A 552 -0.48 13.08 -24.63
C VAL A 552 -0.70 11.93 -25.61
N TYR A 553 -0.74 10.71 -25.09
CA TYR A 553 -0.97 9.45 -25.80
C TYR A 553 -2.41 9.01 -25.65
N ALA A 554 -3.16 8.95 -26.74
CA ALA A 554 -4.54 8.49 -26.64
C ALA A 554 -5.00 7.85 -27.98
N ASP A 555 -6.01 6.98 -27.95
CA ASP A 555 -6.59 6.32 -29.13
C ASP A 555 -7.72 7.14 -29.76
N ARG A 556 -7.57 7.49 -31.04
CA ARG A 556 -8.53 8.30 -31.83
C ARG A 556 -9.98 7.79 -31.81
N ASN A 557 -10.20 6.52 -31.48
CA ASN A 557 -11.53 5.91 -31.45
C ASN A 557 -12.23 6.07 -30.10
N HIS A 558 -11.54 6.58 -29.08
CA HIS A 558 -12.11 6.80 -27.77
C HIS A 558 -12.84 8.14 -27.68
N VAL A 559 -13.81 8.22 -26.77
CA VAL A 559 -14.59 9.43 -26.52
C VAL A 559 -13.73 10.63 -26.12
N GLY A 560 -12.52 10.38 -25.59
CA GLY A 560 -11.49 11.37 -25.30
C GLY A 560 -11.02 12.20 -26.49
N PHE A 561 -11.20 11.71 -27.72
CA PHE A 561 -10.81 12.40 -28.95
C PHE A 561 -11.92 13.16 -29.65
N ALA A 562 -13.11 13.27 -29.05
CA ALA A 562 -14.11 14.17 -29.59
C ALA A 562 -13.56 15.62 -29.64
N PRO A 563 -13.87 16.43 -30.68
CA PRO A 563 -13.36 17.79 -30.78
C PRO A 563 -13.57 18.61 -29.50
N GLY A 564 -12.53 19.27 -29.00
CA GLY A 564 -12.55 20.07 -27.76
C GLY A 564 -12.05 19.34 -26.51
N ASN A 565 -12.21 18.02 -26.43
CA ASN A 565 -11.82 17.23 -25.25
C ASN A 565 -10.31 17.20 -25.04
N ARG A 566 -9.57 17.10 -26.15
CA ARG A 566 -8.11 17.07 -26.16
C ARG A 566 -7.52 18.42 -25.75
N GLU A 567 -8.05 19.51 -26.31
CA GLU A 567 -7.67 20.87 -25.97
C GLU A 567 -7.93 21.15 -24.49
N LYS A 568 -9.11 20.76 -23.97
CA LYS A 568 -9.45 20.91 -22.56
C LYS A 568 -8.53 20.10 -21.65
N THR A 569 -8.20 18.86 -22.02
CA THR A 569 -7.24 18.04 -21.26
C THR A 569 -5.89 18.74 -21.17
N LEU A 570 -5.37 19.23 -22.30
CA LEU A 570 -4.11 19.99 -22.31
C LEU A 570 -4.19 21.29 -21.50
N GLU A 571 -5.30 22.02 -21.56
CA GLU A 571 -5.54 23.21 -20.74
C GLU A 571 -5.47 22.89 -19.25
N ASP A 572 -6.10 21.80 -18.80
CA ASP A 572 -6.10 21.40 -17.39
C ASP A 572 -4.73 20.92 -16.92
N LEU A 573 -4.01 20.16 -17.75
CA LEU A 573 -2.64 19.75 -17.46
C LEU A 573 -1.73 20.98 -17.31
N ILE A 574 -1.83 21.94 -18.23
CA ILE A 574 -1.02 23.18 -18.18
C ILE A 574 -1.42 24.04 -16.98
N GLY A 575 -2.71 24.19 -16.70
CA GLY A 575 -3.23 24.97 -15.59
C GLY A 575 -2.77 24.41 -14.25
N SER A 576 -2.99 23.11 -14.02
CA SER A 576 -2.59 22.43 -12.78
C SER A 576 -1.08 22.46 -12.56
N LEU A 577 -0.26 22.20 -13.60
CA LEU A 577 1.20 22.31 -13.50
C LEU A 577 1.65 23.71 -13.06
N ARG A 578 1.04 24.77 -13.59
CA ARG A 578 1.38 26.15 -13.18
C ARG A 578 1.01 26.42 -11.73
N THR A 579 -0.17 26.00 -11.29
CA THR A 579 -0.59 26.12 -9.90
C THR A 579 0.37 25.39 -8.97
N TYR A 580 0.77 24.16 -9.32
CA TYR A 580 1.64 23.35 -8.47
C TYR A 580 3.08 23.83 -8.48
N ILE A 581 3.58 24.39 -9.58
CA ILE A 581 4.89 25.05 -9.60
C ILE A 581 4.90 26.26 -8.66
N ASP A 582 3.81 27.03 -8.61
CA ASP A 582 3.67 28.13 -7.64
C ASP A 582 3.59 27.61 -6.20
N TYR A 583 2.84 26.54 -5.92
CA TYR A 583 2.68 26.06 -4.54
C TYR A 583 3.82 25.19 -4.00
N PHE A 584 4.44 24.37 -4.85
CA PHE A 584 5.33 23.29 -4.43
C PHE A 584 6.75 23.41 -4.98
N GLY A 585 6.99 24.33 -5.92
CA GLY A 585 8.29 24.53 -6.55
C GLY A 585 8.46 23.78 -7.89
N PRO A 586 9.68 23.75 -8.46
CA PRO A 586 9.93 23.23 -9.80
C PRO A 586 9.43 21.80 -10.03
N TYR A 587 9.00 21.51 -11.26
CA TYR A 587 8.59 20.16 -11.64
C TYR A 587 9.78 19.17 -11.51
N PRO A 588 9.60 18.00 -10.87
CA PRO A 588 10.73 17.14 -10.46
C PRO A 588 11.29 16.22 -11.56
N PHE A 589 10.66 16.12 -12.73
CA PHE A 589 11.06 15.19 -13.80
C PHE A 589 11.36 15.90 -15.13
N ASP A 590 11.96 15.18 -16.08
CA ASP A 590 12.39 15.75 -17.36
C ASP A 590 11.21 16.03 -18.32
N SER A 591 10.14 15.25 -18.24
CA SER A 591 8.95 15.32 -19.08
C SER A 591 7.71 14.80 -18.34
N LEU A 592 6.54 15.02 -18.93
CA LEU A 592 5.27 14.44 -18.50
C LEU A 592 4.59 13.73 -19.68
N ALA A 593 4.47 12.41 -19.61
CA ALA A 593 3.61 11.63 -20.48
C ALA A 593 2.23 11.45 -19.82
N VAL A 594 1.15 11.67 -20.55
CA VAL A 594 -0.22 11.42 -20.08
C VAL A 594 -0.91 10.50 -21.07
N THR A 595 -1.53 9.43 -20.59
CA THR A 595 -2.25 8.48 -21.44
C THR A 595 -3.62 8.17 -20.89
N GLU A 596 -4.58 7.96 -21.79
CA GLU A 596 -5.86 7.40 -21.39
C GLU A 596 -5.75 5.88 -21.19
N THR A 597 -6.47 5.33 -20.22
CA THR A 597 -6.61 3.90 -19.92
C THR A 597 -8.09 3.55 -19.79
N ARG A 598 -8.46 2.30 -20.05
CA ARG A 598 -9.83 1.81 -19.86
C ARG A 598 -10.16 1.38 -18.42
N SER A 599 -9.25 1.63 -17.48
CA SER A 599 -9.53 1.48 -16.04
C SER A 599 -10.59 2.48 -15.54
N SER A 600 -11.17 2.19 -14.38
CA SER A 600 -12.10 3.10 -13.68
C SER A 600 -11.42 4.19 -12.86
N GLY A 601 -10.10 4.11 -12.66
CA GLY A 601 -9.30 5.08 -11.91
C GLY A 601 -8.14 5.65 -12.72
N GLY A 602 -7.23 6.30 -12.01
CA GLY A 602 -6.02 6.95 -12.51
C GLY A 602 -4.84 6.54 -11.64
N GLN A 603 -3.65 6.64 -12.20
CA GLN A 603 -2.40 6.31 -11.52
C GLN A 603 -1.29 7.22 -12.03
N ALA A 604 -0.46 7.69 -11.12
CA ALA A 604 0.69 8.51 -11.43
C ALA A 604 2.00 7.80 -11.05
N PHE A 605 2.94 7.83 -11.98
CA PHE A 605 4.31 7.35 -11.84
C PHE A 605 5.27 8.50 -12.18
N PRO A 606 6.58 8.40 -11.87
CA PRO A 606 7.55 9.44 -12.22
C PRO A 606 7.51 9.80 -13.72
N GLY A 607 7.00 10.99 -14.05
CA GLY A 607 6.87 11.49 -15.42
C GLY A 607 5.78 10.82 -16.26
N LEU A 608 4.88 10.02 -15.69
CA LEU A 608 3.80 9.33 -16.39
C LEU A 608 2.49 9.42 -15.60
N VAL A 609 1.40 9.77 -16.27
CA VAL A 609 0.05 9.77 -15.70
C VAL A 609 -0.88 8.93 -16.57
N LEU A 610 -1.48 7.91 -15.97
CA LEU A 610 -2.52 7.08 -16.54
C LEU A 610 -3.87 7.63 -16.06
N LEU A 611 -4.76 8.05 -16.97
CA LEU A 611 -6.09 8.53 -16.60
C LEU A 611 -7.17 7.66 -17.24
N THR A 612 -8.26 7.42 -16.54
CA THR A 612 -9.44 6.78 -17.16
C THR A 612 -9.90 7.55 -18.41
N PHE A 613 -10.21 6.84 -19.49
CA PHE A 613 -10.68 7.43 -20.75
C PHE A 613 -11.95 8.27 -20.58
N HIS A 614 -12.72 8.03 -19.52
CA HIS A 614 -13.91 8.82 -19.19
C HIS A 614 -13.57 10.28 -18.89
N VAL A 615 -12.46 10.56 -18.17
CA VAL A 615 -12.08 11.94 -17.87
C VAL A 615 -11.51 12.64 -19.10
N PHE A 616 -10.83 11.91 -19.98
CA PHE A 616 -10.42 12.45 -21.29
C PHE A 616 -11.64 12.91 -22.10
N GLY A 617 -12.77 12.22 -22.00
CA GLY A 617 -13.96 12.45 -22.83
C GLY A 617 -14.96 13.51 -22.35
N ALA A 618 -14.74 14.12 -21.18
CA ALA A 618 -15.75 14.97 -20.52
C ALA A 618 -15.32 16.45 -20.46
N LEU A 619 -16.00 17.29 -21.24
CA LEU A 619 -15.90 18.74 -21.15
C LEU A 619 -16.64 19.27 -19.91
N HIS A 620 -15.96 20.09 -19.10
CA HIS A 620 -16.58 21.03 -18.16
C HIS A 620 -17.55 20.40 -17.16
N THR A 621 -17.14 19.31 -16.50
CA THR A 621 -17.97 18.68 -15.45
C THR A 621 -17.53 19.07 -14.04
N GLY A 622 -16.41 19.79 -13.89
CA GLY A 622 -15.78 20.10 -12.61
C GLY A 622 -15.04 18.88 -12.04
N GLU A 623 -15.70 17.72 -11.99
CA GLU A 623 -15.14 16.44 -11.54
C GLU A 623 -13.96 15.96 -12.38
N SER A 624 -13.99 16.18 -13.70
CA SER A 624 -12.96 15.66 -14.60
C SER A 624 -11.69 16.51 -14.52
N GLU A 625 -11.86 17.83 -14.40
CA GLU A 625 -10.80 18.79 -14.11
C GLU A 625 -10.10 18.45 -12.80
N LEU A 626 -10.88 18.16 -11.74
CA LEU A 626 -10.37 17.74 -10.44
C LEU A 626 -9.56 16.47 -10.52
N PHE A 627 -10.08 15.45 -11.21
CA PHE A 627 -9.38 14.19 -11.35
C PHE A 627 -8.04 14.34 -12.06
N ARG A 628 -8.03 15.06 -13.20
CA ARG A 628 -6.78 15.35 -13.92
C ARG A 628 -5.78 16.07 -13.03
N ALA A 629 -6.25 17.06 -12.29
CA ALA A 629 -5.41 17.85 -11.39
C ALA A 629 -4.86 17.01 -10.23
N HIS A 630 -5.65 16.10 -9.65
CA HIS A 630 -5.22 15.14 -8.61
C HIS A 630 -4.04 14.29 -9.11
N GLU A 631 -4.21 13.68 -10.28
CA GLU A 631 -3.20 12.77 -10.84
C GLU A 631 -1.91 13.51 -11.24
N VAL A 632 -2.01 14.77 -11.69
CA VAL A 632 -0.83 15.62 -11.93
C VAL A 632 -0.13 16.00 -10.61
N ALA A 633 -0.88 16.22 -9.52
CA ALA A 633 -0.30 16.59 -8.24
C ALA A 633 0.62 15.50 -7.67
N HIS A 634 0.35 14.23 -7.99
CA HIS A 634 1.20 13.11 -7.60
C HIS A 634 2.63 13.18 -8.17
N GLN A 635 2.88 14.01 -9.19
CA GLN A 635 4.25 14.24 -9.67
C GLN A 635 5.14 14.87 -8.57
N TRP A 636 4.56 15.68 -7.68
CA TRP A 636 5.23 16.14 -6.46
C TRP A 636 5.02 15.16 -5.29
N TRP A 637 3.75 14.77 -5.05
CA TRP A 637 3.35 13.97 -3.89
C TRP A 637 3.27 12.47 -4.21
N GLY A 638 4.28 11.70 -3.80
CA GLY A 638 4.36 10.26 -4.01
C GLY A 638 5.29 9.84 -5.16
N ALA A 639 5.48 10.66 -6.19
CA ALA A 639 6.54 10.44 -7.19
C ALA A 639 7.81 11.26 -6.90
N GLY A 640 7.65 12.54 -6.53
CA GLY A 640 8.76 13.46 -6.22
C GLY A 640 9.32 13.25 -4.81
N ALA A 641 8.44 13.37 -3.81
CA ALA A 641 8.68 12.94 -2.42
C ALA A 641 7.95 11.62 -2.17
N ASP A 642 8.70 10.57 -1.83
CA ASP A 642 8.11 9.27 -1.45
C ASP A 642 7.69 9.30 0.03
N TRP A 643 6.95 8.29 0.47
CA TRP A 643 6.50 8.14 1.84
C TRP A 643 7.20 6.97 2.55
N GLU A 644 7.35 7.05 3.88
CA GLU A 644 8.12 6.07 4.66
C GLU A 644 7.37 4.74 4.84
N SER A 645 6.14 4.80 5.33
CA SER A 645 5.33 3.63 5.66
C SER A 645 3.88 3.79 5.18
N TYR A 646 3.08 2.73 5.26
CA TYR A 646 1.67 2.85 4.91
C TYR A 646 0.91 3.87 5.78
N ARG A 647 1.41 4.18 6.98
CA ARG A 647 0.82 5.19 7.87
C ARG A 647 0.90 6.60 7.30
N ASP A 648 1.82 6.83 6.36
CA ASP A 648 2.13 8.12 5.76
C ASP A 648 1.49 8.31 4.38
N GLN A 649 0.72 7.33 3.89
CA GLN A 649 0.04 7.38 2.58
C GLN A 649 -0.89 8.59 2.43
N TRP A 650 -1.43 9.13 3.51
CA TRP A 650 -2.27 10.33 3.46
C TRP A 650 -1.52 11.56 2.96
N ILE A 651 -0.17 11.60 3.11
CA ILE A 651 0.68 12.66 2.56
C ILE A 651 0.69 12.62 1.02
N THR A 652 0.34 11.50 0.40
CA THR A 652 0.29 11.38 -1.06
C THR A 652 -1.11 11.70 -1.54
N GLU A 653 -2.10 10.97 -1.04
CA GLU A 653 -3.46 11.04 -1.53
C GLU A 653 -4.19 12.29 -1.04
N GLY A 654 -4.07 12.61 0.25
CA GLY A 654 -4.66 13.82 0.83
C GLY A 654 -4.06 15.09 0.26
N PHE A 655 -2.74 15.10 0.02
CA PHE A 655 -2.07 16.27 -0.58
C PHE A 655 -2.43 16.42 -2.06
N ALA A 656 -2.46 15.33 -2.83
CA ALA A 656 -2.88 15.38 -4.23
C ALA A 656 -4.34 15.84 -4.36
N ASN A 657 -5.22 15.33 -3.50
CA ASN A 657 -6.65 15.66 -3.50
C ASN A 657 -6.88 17.12 -3.08
N TYR A 658 -6.12 17.63 -2.10
CA TYR A 658 -6.16 19.05 -1.75
C TYR A 658 -5.55 19.95 -2.85
N SER A 659 -4.50 19.49 -3.52
CA SER A 659 -3.90 20.19 -4.66
C SER A 659 -4.92 20.39 -5.78
N ALA A 660 -5.73 19.37 -6.07
CA ALA A 660 -6.83 19.50 -7.02
C ALA A 660 -7.85 20.58 -6.61
N ALA A 661 -8.18 20.66 -5.32
CA ALA A 661 -9.03 21.73 -4.80
C ALA A 661 -8.38 23.12 -4.92
N LEU A 662 -7.07 23.25 -4.67
CA LEU A 662 -6.32 24.48 -4.88
C LEU A 662 -6.28 24.88 -6.36
N TYR A 663 -6.22 23.93 -7.29
CA TYR A 663 -6.34 24.21 -8.72
C TYR A 663 -7.72 24.72 -9.08
N VAL A 664 -8.80 24.14 -8.53
CA VAL A 664 -10.16 24.68 -8.72
C VAL A 664 -10.28 26.10 -8.18
N LEU A 665 -9.79 26.34 -6.97
CA LEU A 665 -9.85 27.67 -6.35
C LEU A 665 -9.00 28.71 -7.08
N SER A 666 -7.72 28.42 -7.29
CA SER A 666 -6.71 29.42 -7.71
C SER A 666 -6.40 29.36 -9.21
N GLY A 667 -6.46 28.17 -9.81
CA GLY A 667 -6.18 27.96 -11.23
C GLY A 667 -7.40 28.24 -12.12
N LEU A 668 -8.57 27.76 -11.72
CA LEU A 668 -9.83 27.97 -12.45
C LEU A 668 -10.61 29.20 -11.95
N GLY A 669 -10.42 29.61 -10.68
CA GLY A 669 -11.17 30.72 -10.08
C GLY A 669 -12.61 30.34 -9.67
N GLU A 670 -12.88 29.06 -9.49
CA GLU A 670 -14.23 28.51 -9.23
C GLU A 670 -14.47 28.32 -7.73
N GLU A 671 -14.66 29.43 -7.00
CA GLU A 671 -14.83 29.41 -5.54
C GLU A 671 -16.03 28.58 -5.05
N ASP A 672 -17.15 28.61 -5.78
CA ASP A 672 -18.36 27.88 -5.39
C ASP A 672 -18.14 26.38 -5.51
N GLN A 673 -17.46 25.92 -6.56
CA GLN A 673 -17.08 24.52 -6.70
C GLN A 673 -16.10 24.08 -5.60
N PHE A 674 -15.16 24.94 -5.22
CA PHE A 674 -14.27 24.68 -4.09
C PHE A 674 -15.07 24.52 -2.77
N ARG A 675 -16.08 25.36 -2.52
CA ARG A 675 -16.96 25.22 -1.35
C ARG A 675 -17.76 23.92 -1.39
N ASP A 676 -18.35 23.58 -2.53
CA ASP A 676 -19.10 22.33 -2.71
C ASP A 676 -18.24 21.09 -2.42
N MET A 677 -16.96 21.11 -2.82
CA MET A 677 -16.01 20.04 -2.51
C MET A 677 -15.74 19.89 -1.01
N LEU A 678 -15.53 21.02 -0.32
CA LEU A 678 -15.32 21.02 1.13
C LEU A 678 -16.56 20.50 1.86
N ASP A 679 -17.75 20.91 1.43
CA ASP A 679 -19.00 20.40 1.98
C ASP A 679 -19.14 18.89 1.80
N ALA A 680 -18.79 18.36 0.61
CA ALA A 680 -18.79 16.93 0.36
C ALA A 680 -17.83 16.17 1.27
N TRP A 681 -16.55 16.59 1.32
CA TRP A 681 -15.55 15.98 2.21
C TRP A 681 -15.94 16.05 3.68
N ARG A 682 -16.54 17.16 4.11
CA ARG A 682 -17.03 17.31 5.48
C ARG A 682 -18.12 16.28 5.77
N LEU A 683 -19.09 16.11 4.88
CA LEU A 683 -20.20 15.18 5.06
C LEU A 683 -19.73 13.72 5.02
N ASP A 684 -18.84 13.39 4.10
CA ASP A 684 -18.26 12.05 3.94
C ASP A 684 -17.39 11.70 5.17
N ALA A 685 -16.52 12.60 5.63
CA ALA A 685 -15.73 12.40 6.85
C ALA A 685 -16.60 12.30 8.12
N LEU A 686 -17.75 12.99 8.18
CA LEU A 686 -18.67 12.93 9.33
C LEU A 686 -19.64 11.73 9.31
N GLY A 687 -19.68 10.95 8.22
CA GLY A 687 -20.66 9.87 8.02
C GLY A 687 -22.10 10.38 7.85
N GLU A 688 -22.32 11.68 7.61
CA GLU A 688 -23.66 12.30 7.67
C GLU A 688 -24.42 12.27 6.35
N VAL A 689 -23.73 12.29 5.20
CA VAL A 689 -24.32 12.15 3.85
C VAL A 689 -23.27 11.64 2.89
N ASN A 690 -23.54 10.50 2.27
CA ASN A 690 -22.64 9.83 1.34
C ASN A 690 -22.72 10.40 -0.09
N VAL A 691 -21.82 11.33 -0.42
CA VAL A 691 -21.76 11.98 -1.74
C VAL A 691 -20.52 11.57 -2.53
N GLY A 692 -19.44 11.11 -1.87
CA GLY A 692 -18.23 10.58 -2.51
C GLY A 692 -17.74 11.48 -3.64
N GLN A 693 -17.75 12.79 -3.38
CA GLN A 693 -17.42 13.87 -4.32
C GLN A 693 -18.03 13.75 -5.74
N GLY A 694 -19.18 13.09 -5.92
CA GLY A 694 -19.73 12.82 -7.26
C GLY A 694 -18.94 11.77 -8.08
N PHE A 695 -17.65 11.57 -7.80
CA PHE A 695 -16.83 10.44 -8.24
C PHE A 695 -17.50 9.10 -7.94
N GLY A 696 -18.12 8.97 -6.76
CA GLY A 696 -18.89 7.80 -6.35
C GLY A 696 -19.97 7.38 -7.37
N LYS A 697 -20.86 8.31 -7.70
CA LYS A 697 -22.07 8.00 -8.49
C LYS A 697 -21.79 7.76 -9.98
N ARG A 698 -20.74 8.35 -10.55
CA ARG A 698 -20.42 8.27 -11.99
C ARG A 698 -19.51 7.10 -12.35
N TYR A 699 -18.63 6.67 -11.44
CA TYR A 699 -17.68 5.57 -11.66
C TYR A 699 -18.16 4.21 -11.10
N GLY A 700 -19.47 4.07 -10.86
CA GLY A 700 -20.09 2.78 -10.55
C GLY A 700 -20.10 2.40 -9.06
N PHE A 701 -19.78 3.32 -8.14
CA PHE A 701 -19.97 3.06 -6.72
C PHE A 701 -21.45 3.15 -6.38
N VAL A 702 -22.02 1.98 -6.08
CA VAL A 702 -23.43 1.85 -5.75
C VAL A 702 -23.66 2.58 -4.42
N PRO A 703 -24.67 3.46 -4.30
CA PRO A 703 -25.01 4.12 -3.02
C PRO A 703 -25.22 3.17 -1.84
N ALA A 704 -25.39 1.87 -2.10
CA ALA A 704 -25.48 0.82 -1.09
C ALA A 704 -24.15 0.54 -0.39
N VAL A 705 -23.00 0.56 -1.10
CA VAL A 705 -21.71 0.23 -0.48
C VAL A 705 -21.07 1.46 0.18
N VAL A 706 -21.41 2.64 -0.33
CA VAL A 706 -21.03 3.90 0.33
C VAL A 706 -21.78 4.02 1.68
N ARG A 707 -22.96 3.41 1.85
CA ARG A 707 -23.68 3.30 3.15
C ARG A 707 -23.01 2.34 4.15
N GLU A 708 -22.03 1.55 3.74
CA GLU A 708 -21.21 0.71 4.61
C GLU A 708 -19.96 1.52 5.05
N SER A 709 -20.17 2.76 5.50
CA SER A 709 -19.10 3.69 5.91
C SER A 709 -19.42 4.26 7.28
N ASP A 710 -18.40 4.35 8.12
CA ASP A 710 -18.48 4.95 9.45
C ASP A 710 -17.72 6.29 9.51
N GLY A 711 -17.25 6.78 8.36
CA GLY A 711 -16.51 8.04 8.27
C GLY A 711 -15.35 8.06 9.28
N ASN A 712 -15.25 9.13 10.06
CA ASN A 712 -14.16 9.33 11.00
C ASN A 712 -14.07 8.25 12.10
N GLU A 713 -15.16 7.53 12.37
CA GLU A 713 -15.21 6.46 13.37
C GLU A 713 -14.54 5.17 12.88
N SER A 714 -14.20 5.06 11.59
CA SER A 714 -13.45 3.90 11.06
C SER A 714 -12.00 3.82 11.55
N GLY A 715 -11.41 4.94 11.98
CA GLY A 715 -10.06 4.96 12.54
C GLY A 715 -9.25 6.22 12.23
N ALA A 716 -8.10 6.32 12.89
CA ALA A 716 -7.17 7.42 12.70
C ALA A 716 -6.60 7.48 11.27
N LEU A 717 -6.20 8.67 10.82
CA LEU A 717 -5.68 8.89 9.46
C LEU A 717 -4.43 8.03 9.18
N VAL A 718 -3.60 7.83 10.21
CA VAL A 718 -2.35 7.06 10.17
C VAL A 718 -2.55 5.54 10.13
N VAL A 719 -3.78 5.04 10.15
CA VAL A 719 -4.08 3.61 9.91
C VAL A 719 -3.87 3.27 8.42
N GLY A 720 -3.94 4.26 7.53
CA GLY A 720 -3.60 4.11 6.10
C GLY A 720 -4.49 3.09 5.39
N PHE A 721 -3.92 2.26 4.51
CA PHE A 721 -4.69 1.26 3.75
C PHE A 721 -5.48 0.27 4.62
N ARG A 722 -5.11 0.08 5.89
CA ARG A 722 -5.83 -0.81 6.82
C ARG A 722 -7.23 -0.30 7.19
N LEU A 723 -7.57 0.95 6.84
CA LEU A 723 -8.94 1.49 6.92
C LEU A 723 -9.88 0.87 5.88
N ARG A 724 -9.35 0.17 4.87
CA ARG A 724 -10.16 -0.68 3.99
C ARG A 724 -10.36 -2.01 4.67
N THR A 725 -11.56 -2.22 5.20
CA THR A 725 -11.94 -3.45 5.92
C THR A 725 -13.08 -4.17 5.20
N THR A 726 -13.43 -5.37 5.66
CA THR A 726 -14.59 -6.13 5.17
C THR A 726 -15.91 -5.38 5.39
N ASP A 727 -16.02 -4.66 6.53
CA ASP A 727 -17.22 -3.93 6.94
C ASP A 727 -17.27 -2.52 6.38
N THR A 728 -16.12 -1.87 6.24
CA THR A 728 -15.96 -0.52 5.70
C THR A 728 -15.01 -0.50 4.49
N PRO A 729 -15.39 -1.11 3.35
CA PRO A 729 -14.51 -1.28 2.19
C PRO A 729 -14.14 0.05 1.49
N PHE A 730 -14.76 1.17 1.86
CA PHE A 730 -14.57 2.49 1.26
C PHE A 730 -13.78 3.47 2.12
N ASP A 731 -13.61 3.20 3.41
CA ASP A 731 -13.21 4.24 4.36
C ASP A 731 -11.74 4.62 4.23
N TYR A 732 -10.90 3.76 3.66
CA TYR A 732 -9.57 4.16 3.16
C TYR A 732 -9.65 5.41 2.28
N ARG A 733 -10.58 5.44 1.31
CA ARG A 733 -10.70 6.58 0.40
C ARG A 733 -11.16 7.82 1.17
N LEU A 734 -12.23 7.71 1.95
CA LEU A 734 -12.80 8.86 2.66
C LEU A 734 -11.82 9.47 3.66
N ILE A 735 -11.11 8.63 4.40
CA ILE A 735 -10.19 9.11 5.43
C ILE A 735 -8.86 9.55 4.83
N VAL A 736 -8.20 8.71 4.04
CA VAL A 736 -6.86 9.02 3.52
C VAL A 736 -6.87 10.15 2.48
N TYR A 737 -7.91 10.22 1.64
CA TYR A 737 -8.02 11.25 0.58
C TYR A 737 -8.77 12.48 1.09
N GLU A 738 -9.98 12.31 1.62
CA GLU A 738 -10.90 13.41 1.86
C GLU A 738 -10.62 14.09 3.20
N LYS A 739 -10.61 13.33 4.31
CA LYS A 739 -10.15 13.87 5.61
C LYS A 739 -8.69 14.32 5.52
N GLY A 740 -7.82 13.57 4.84
CA GLY A 740 -6.43 13.98 4.59
C GLY A 740 -6.31 15.35 3.90
N ALA A 741 -7.11 15.59 2.85
CA ALA A 741 -7.19 16.90 2.20
C ALA A 741 -7.80 17.98 3.11
N PHE A 742 -8.81 17.60 3.91
CA PHE A 742 -9.46 18.51 4.86
C PHE A 742 -8.51 18.96 5.97
N VAL A 743 -7.59 18.09 6.41
CA VAL A 743 -6.52 18.45 7.37
C VAL A 743 -5.64 19.55 6.81
N LEU A 744 -5.23 19.47 5.54
CA LEU A 744 -4.50 20.54 4.87
C LEU A 744 -5.33 21.82 4.75
N HIS A 745 -6.63 21.70 4.47
CA HIS A 745 -7.53 22.86 4.45
C HIS A 745 -7.61 23.55 5.81
N MET A 746 -7.73 22.80 6.91
CA MET A 746 -7.71 23.37 8.26
C MET A 746 -6.38 24.08 8.54
N LEU A 747 -5.24 23.50 8.17
CA LEU A 747 -3.93 24.14 8.30
C LEU A 747 -3.83 25.43 7.48
N ARG A 748 -4.32 25.41 6.23
CA ARG A 748 -4.41 26.61 5.39
C ARG A 748 -5.27 27.67 6.06
N MET A 749 -6.45 27.31 6.57
CA MET A 749 -7.35 28.24 7.25
C MET A 749 -6.77 28.80 8.56
N LEU A 750 -5.85 28.10 9.21
CA LEU A 750 -5.11 28.61 10.36
C LEU A 750 -3.97 29.56 9.96
N LEU A 751 -3.29 29.31 8.83
CA LEU A 751 -2.18 30.12 8.32
C LEU A 751 -2.64 31.37 7.53
N MET A 752 -3.83 31.32 6.95
CA MET A 752 -4.39 32.38 6.11
C MET A 752 -4.49 33.71 6.85
N ASP A 753 -4.11 34.79 6.17
CA ASP A 753 -4.47 36.13 6.59
C ASP A 753 -5.95 36.37 6.25
N LEU A 754 -6.81 36.35 7.25
CA LEU A 754 -8.25 36.47 7.08
C LEU A 754 -8.70 37.90 6.73
N GLU A 755 -7.83 38.90 6.82
CA GLU A 755 -8.14 40.28 6.40
C GLU A 755 -7.88 40.47 4.90
N THR A 756 -6.81 39.89 4.39
CA THR A 756 -6.40 40.04 2.98
C THR A 756 -6.79 38.86 2.09
N GLY A 757 -7.07 37.70 2.70
CA GLY A 757 -7.22 36.41 2.01
C GLY A 757 -5.89 35.82 1.54
N ASP A 758 -4.75 36.38 1.98
CA ASP A 758 -3.43 35.93 1.52
C ASP A 758 -3.09 34.52 2.06
N ASP A 759 -2.55 33.72 1.14
CA ASP A 759 -2.21 32.31 1.33
C ASP A 759 -0.68 32.08 1.37
N GLY A 760 0.11 33.16 1.38
CA GLY A 760 1.57 33.11 1.29
C GLY A 760 2.23 32.19 2.32
N ARG A 761 1.78 32.22 3.58
CA ARG A 761 2.34 31.36 4.64
C ARG A 761 2.11 29.87 4.40
N PHE A 762 0.93 29.50 3.89
CA PHE A 762 0.64 28.12 3.54
C PHE A 762 1.45 27.69 2.32
N ARG A 763 1.59 28.57 1.31
CA ARG A 763 2.45 28.34 0.15
C ARG A 763 3.92 28.11 0.55
N ASP A 764 4.45 28.93 1.45
CA ASP A 764 5.81 28.81 1.95
C ASP A 764 6.03 27.49 2.73
N LEU A 765 5.07 27.08 3.55
CA LEU A 765 5.10 25.78 4.22
C LEU A 765 5.16 24.63 3.21
N MET A 766 4.24 24.61 2.23
CA MET A 766 4.15 23.52 1.26
C MET A 766 5.39 23.45 0.36
N ARG A 767 5.90 24.59 -0.11
CA ARG A 767 7.12 24.67 -0.91
C ARG A 767 8.35 24.26 -0.09
N GLY A 768 8.49 24.77 1.13
CA GLY A 768 9.63 24.43 2.00
C GLY A 768 9.66 22.94 2.33
N PHE A 769 8.50 22.33 2.59
CA PHE A 769 8.39 20.89 2.80
C PHE A 769 8.76 20.09 1.55
N MET A 770 8.25 20.47 0.37
CA MET A 770 8.60 19.80 -0.88
C MET A 770 10.09 19.95 -1.21
N ASP A 771 10.69 21.14 -1.04
CA ASP A 771 12.12 21.37 -1.30
C ASP A 771 13.02 20.53 -0.38
N ALA A 772 12.59 20.28 0.86
CA ALA A 772 13.33 19.44 1.81
C ALA A 772 13.30 17.94 1.45
N TYR A 773 12.22 17.48 0.80
CA TYR A 773 11.96 16.05 0.57
C TYR A 773 11.90 15.65 -0.90
N VAL A 774 12.02 16.58 -1.85
CA VAL A 774 12.14 16.27 -3.27
C VAL A 774 13.36 15.40 -3.46
N GLY A 775 13.17 14.25 -4.07
CA GLY A 775 14.30 13.34 -4.15
C GLY A 775 14.58 12.57 -2.84
N GLY A 776 13.66 12.55 -1.88
CA GLY A 776 13.76 11.83 -0.61
C GLY A 776 12.51 11.03 -0.24
N VAL A 777 12.41 10.72 1.05
CA VAL A 777 11.29 10.06 1.72
C VAL A 777 10.83 10.96 2.86
N THR A 778 9.53 11.12 3.03
CA THR A 778 8.93 11.89 4.13
C THR A 778 7.93 11.05 4.92
N ASN A 779 7.49 11.58 6.06
CA ASN A 779 6.52 10.94 6.94
C ASN A 779 5.69 11.99 7.70
N THR A 780 4.69 11.52 8.45
CA THR A 780 3.74 12.36 9.19
C THR A 780 4.43 13.24 10.22
N ARG A 781 5.47 12.73 10.89
CA ARG A 781 6.24 13.46 11.92
C ARG A 781 7.10 14.57 11.31
N ALA A 782 7.67 14.33 10.13
CA ALA A 782 8.39 15.35 9.36
C ALA A 782 7.45 16.50 8.95
N PHE A 783 6.24 16.18 8.51
CA PHE A 783 5.26 17.21 8.19
C PHE A 783 4.79 17.97 9.45
N GLU A 784 4.56 17.28 10.56
CA GLU A 784 4.26 17.91 11.87
C GLU A 784 5.38 18.88 12.30
N ALA A 785 6.64 18.51 12.10
CA ALA A 785 7.77 19.39 12.39
C ALA A 785 7.78 20.64 11.49
N ALA A 786 7.54 20.49 10.19
CA ALA A 786 7.44 21.61 9.27
C ALA A 786 6.26 22.54 9.61
N VAL A 787 5.12 21.99 9.99
CA VAL A 787 3.96 22.75 10.48
C VAL A 787 4.32 23.48 11.78
N THR A 788 4.93 22.81 12.75
CA THR A 788 5.38 23.43 14.01
C THR A 788 6.33 24.62 13.75
N GLU A 789 7.27 24.48 12.82
CA GLU A 789 8.15 25.56 12.40
C GLU A 789 7.38 26.74 11.78
N ALA A 790 6.44 26.47 10.87
CA ALA A 790 5.65 27.50 10.20
C ALA A 790 4.74 28.30 11.16
N PHE A 791 4.30 27.67 12.26
CA PHE A 791 3.50 28.31 13.31
C PHE A 791 4.35 29.00 14.39
N GLY A 792 5.59 28.53 14.61
CA GLY A 792 6.48 29.04 15.65
C GLY A 792 6.08 28.58 17.07
N GLU A 793 5.18 27.61 17.18
CA GLU A 793 4.70 27.01 18.43
C GLU A 793 4.38 25.52 18.23
N PRO A 794 4.41 24.68 19.29
CA PRO A 794 4.06 23.27 19.19
C PRO A 794 2.64 23.05 18.64
N MET A 795 2.55 22.20 17.61
CA MET A 795 1.29 21.86 16.94
C MET A 795 0.83 20.42 17.24
N ASP A 796 1.38 19.79 18.29
CA ASP A 796 1.05 18.42 18.72
C ASP A 796 -0.44 18.21 18.92
N TRP A 797 -1.12 19.14 19.60
CA TRP A 797 -2.57 19.14 19.80
C TRP A 797 -3.37 18.95 18.50
N PHE A 798 -2.92 19.54 17.39
CA PHE A 798 -3.63 19.49 16.11
C PHE A 798 -3.50 18.10 15.51
N PHE A 799 -2.29 17.54 15.52
CA PHE A 799 -2.05 16.20 15.01
C PHE A 799 -2.69 15.13 15.89
N ASP A 800 -2.60 15.26 17.22
CA ASP A 800 -3.23 14.35 18.18
C ASP A 800 -4.75 14.27 18.00
N GLN A 801 -5.38 15.41 17.69
CA GLN A 801 -6.83 15.48 17.46
C GLN A 801 -7.24 14.99 16.08
N TRP A 802 -6.56 15.44 15.02
CA TRP A 802 -7.08 15.31 13.65
C TRP A 802 -6.38 14.23 12.81
N VAL A 803 -5.15 13.84 13.17
CA VAL A 803 -4.35 12.86 12.44
C VAL A 803 -4.31 11.52 13.18
N TYR A 804 -4.02 11.57 14.48
CA TYR A 804 -3.99 10.39 15.35
C TYR A 804 -5.34 10.09 16.02
N GLY A 805 -6.25 11.08 16.07
CA GLY A 805 -7.55 10.97 16.71
C GLY A 805 -8.73 10.73 15.74
N VAL A 806 -9.83 10.27 16.35
CA VAL A 806 -11.13 10.01 15.69
C VAL A 806 -12.28 10.87 16.23
N ASP A 807 -11.99 11.77 17.17
CA ASP A 807 -13.02 12.64 17.75
C ASP A 807 -13.35 13.81 16.81
N VAL A 808 -14.63 14.20 16.72
CA VAL A 808 -15.07 15.37 15.92
C VAL A 808 -16.06 16.22 16.73
N PRO A 809 -15.79 17.53 16.92
CA PRO A 809 -16.62 18.38 17.76
C PRO A 809 -17.97 18.69 17.13
N THR A 810 -18.99 18.73 17.99
CA THR A 810 -20.27 19.39 17.70
C THR A 810 -20.28 20.78 18.34
N TYR A 811 -20.38 21.82 17.53
CA TYR A 811 -20.51 23.21 17.96
C TYR A 811 -21.98 23.67 17.96
N ARG A 812 -22.39 24.33 19.05
CA ARG A 812 -23.69 24.99 19.19
C ARG A 812 -23.50 26.46 19.52
N PRO A 813 -23.39 27.34 18.49
CA PRO A 813 -23.25 28.77 18.71
C PRO A 813 -24.59 29.42 19.06
N ASP A 814 -24.67 30.05 20.23
CA ASP A 814 -25.77 30.92 20.66
C ASP A 814 -25.25 32.37 20.70
N LEU A 815 -25.32 33.06 19.57
CA LEU A 815 -24.71 34.36 19.34
C LEU A 815 -25.75 35.42 18.96
N GLU A 816 -25.68 36.58 19.60
CA GLU A 816 -26.56 37.72 19.40
C GLU A 816 -25.78 39.01 19.12
N VAL A 817 -26.40 39.95 18.42
CA VAL A 817 -25.82 41.28 18.15
C VAL A 817 -26.59 42.33 18.94
N SER A 818 -25.86 43.10 19.74
CA SER A 818 -26.42 44.20 20.53
C SER A 818 -25.73 45.53 20.20
N PRO A 819 -26.46 46.67 20.21
CA PRO A 819 -25.83 47.98 20.07
C PRO A 819 -25.07 48.37 21.34
N LEU A 820 -23.87 48.96 21.17
CA LEU A 820 -23.08 49.55 22.24
C LEU A 820 -23.23 51.07 22.25
N ARG A 821 -23.49 51.65 23.43
CA ARG A 821 -23.51 53.11 23.60
C ARG A 821 -22.09 53.64 23.81
N ASP A 822 -21.79 54.77 23.20
CA ASP A 822 -20.54 55.51 23.38
C ASP A 822 -19.25 54.71 23.05
N ALA A 823 -19.37 53.68 22.20
CA ALA A 823 -18.25 52.85 21.74
C ALA A 823 -17.80 53.25 20.33
N ARG A 824 -16.50 53.04 20.04
CA ARG A 824 -15.92 53.26 18.69
C ARG A 824 -16.53 52.29 17.67
N GLU A 825 -16.75 51.05 18.10
CA GLU A 825 -17.50 50.02 17.39
C GLU A 825 -18.92 50.00 17.97
N PRO A 826 -19.95 50.49 17.25
CA PRO A 826 -21.28 50.75 17.83
C PRO A 826 -22.13 49.49 18.05
N PHE A 827 -21.60 48.30 17.76
CA PHE A 827 -22.27 47.02 17.97
C PHE A 827 -21.30 46.00 18.57
N VAL A 828 -21.83 44.97 19.21
CA VAL A 828 -21.08 43.82 19.71
C VAL A 828 -21.79 42.54 19.33
N LEU A 829 -21.05 41.60 18.75
CA LEU A 829 -21.44 40.20 18.65
C LEU A 829 -21.05 39.53 19.97
N HIS A 830 -22.01 38.97 20.68
CA HIS A 830 -21.80 38.37 21.99
C HIS A 830 -22.66 37.14 22.20
N GLY A 831 -22.29 36.28 23.14
CA GLY A 831 -23.05 35.06 23.44
C GLY A 831 -22.13 33.94 23.87
N ARG A 832 -22.55 32.69 23.63
CA ARG A 832 -21.80 31.50 24.04
C ARG A 832 -21.73 30.47 22.92
N VAL A 833 -20.60 29.79 22.81
CA VAL A 833 -20.45 28.61 21.96
C VAL A 833 -20.22 27.39 22.85
N ARG A 834 -21.04 26.35 22.67
CA ARG A 834 -20.82 25.04 23.31
C ARG A 834 -20.09 24.08 22.38
N GLN A 835 -19.22 23.25 22.94
CA GLN A 835 -18.50 22.16 22.27
C GLN A 835 -18.87 20.83 22.95
N GLU A 836 -19.36 19.90 22.16
CA GLU A 836 -19.83 18.56 22.54
C GLU A 836 -19.09 17.47 21.71
N ASP A 837 -19.24 16.20 22.10
CA ASP A 837 -18.74 15.02 21.37
C ASP A 837 -17.21 14.91 21.22
N VAL A 838 -16.46 15.61 22.07
CA VAL A 838 -15.00 15.56 22.10
C VAL A 838 -14.47 15.53 23.53
N PRO A 839 -13.28 14.94 23.75
CA PRO A 839 -12.68 14.86 25.07
C PRO A 839 -12.31 16.25 25.65
N PRO A 840 -12.16 16.36 26.99
CA PRO A 840 -11.65 17.57 27.62
C PRO A 840 -10.30 17.99 27.05
N GLY A 841 -10.11 19.30 26.88
CA GLY A 841 -8.89 19.87 26.29
C GLY A 841 -8.87 19.87 24.76
N PHE A 842 -9.86 19.28 24.09
CA PHE A 842 -10.03 19.43 22.65
C PHE A 842 -10.21 20.89 22.30
N ARG A 843 -9.36 21.39 21.39
CA ARG A 843 -9.33 22.81 21.03
C ARG A 843 -9.36 23.04 19.53
N SER A 844 -9.93 24.16 19.11
CA SER A 844 -9.87 24.62 17.73
C SER A 844 -10.00 26.15 17.64
N SER A 845 -9.49 26.72 16.55
CA SER A 845 -9.68 28.14 16.22
C SER A 845 -10.69 28.25 15.08
N VAL A 846 -11.95 28.50 15.42
CA VAL A 846 -13.07 28.50 14.47
C VAL A 846 -13.22 29.87 13.80
N PRO A 847 -13.18 29.97 12.45
CA PRO A 847 -13.40 31.24 11.77
C PRO A 847 -14.90 31.61 11.76
N ILE A 848 -15.20 32.89 11.96
CA ILE A 848 -16.54 33.48 11.85
C ILE A 848 -16.50 34.65 10.86
N ARG A 849 -17.36 34.62 9.85
CA ARG A 849 -17.50 35.68 8.86
C ARG A 849 -18.78 36.49 9.12
N LEU A 850 -18.62 37.80 9.11
CA LEU A 850 -19.68 38.78 9.32
C LEU A 850 -19.83 39.60 8.04
N GLU A 851 -20.99 39.49 7.41
CA GLU A 851 -21.31 40.27 6.21
C GLU A 851 -22.13 41.49 6.58
N PHE A 852 -21.95 42.58 5.85
CA PHE A 852 -22.62 43.85 6.09
C PHE A 852 -23.20 44.40 4.80
N ARG A 853 -24.20 45.29 4.90
CA ARG A 853 -24.85 45.87 3.72
C ARG A 853 -23.93 46.78 2.89
N ASP A 854 -23.14 47.62 3.55
CA ASP A 854 -22.42 48.74 2.92
C ASP A 854 -20.92 48.77 3.30
N ARG A 855 -20.29 47.60 3.50
CA ARG A 855 -18.85 47.47 3.77
C ARG A 855 -18.36 46.04 3.56
N ASP A 856 -17.05 45.89 3.48
CA ASP A 856 -16.39 44.60 3.31
C ASP A 856 -16.69 43.67 4.51
N PRO A 857 -16.83 42.35 4.26
CA PRO A 857 -16.99 41.37 5.31
C PRO A 857 -15.82 41.42 6.30
N ILE A 858 -16.11 41.11 7.56
CA ILE A 858 -15.09 40.93 8.59
C ILE A 858 -15.03 39.45 8.92
N VAL A 859 -13.83 38.88 8.89
CA VAL A 859 -13.58 37.52 9.35
C VAL A 859 -12.73 37.57 10.63
N ARG A 860 -13.12 36.79 11.64
CA ARG A 860 -12.42 36.65 12.93
C ARG A 860 -12.27 35.18 13.30
N ARG A 861 -11.39 34.88 14.25
CA ARG A 861 -11.24 33.55 14.84
C ARG A 861 -11.77 33.55 16.27
N ILE A 862 -12.48 32.49 16.63
CA ILE A 862 -12.91 32.20 18.00
C ILE A 862 -12.14 30.96 18.46
N LEU A 863 -11.33 31.12 19.50
CA LEU A 863 -10.66 29.97 20.14
C LEU A 863 -11.68 29.25 21.03
N ILE A 864 -11.96 28.00 20.70
CA ILE A 864 -12.81 27.11 21.50
C ILE A 864 -11.88 26.05 22.10
N ASP A 865 -11.62 26.14 23.39
CA ASP A 865 -10.63 25.31 24.12
C ASP A 865 -11.21 24.56 25.33
N ARG A 866 -12.52 24.65 25.51
CA ARG A 866 -13.26 24.08 26.65
C ARG A 866 -14.74 23.87 26.25
N PRO A 867 -15.54 23.14 27.05
CA PRO A 867 -16.92 22.80 26.70
C PRO A 867 -17.84 24.01 26.45
N GLU A 868 -17.59 25.16 27.08
CA GLU A 868 -18.33 26.40 26.85
C GLU A 868 -17.39 27.62 26.78
N VAL A 869 -17.50 28.43 25.72
CA VAL A 869 -16.73 29.67 25.55
C VAL A 869 -17.68 30.85 25.34
N ASP A 870 -17.52 31.90 26.15
CA ASP A 870 -18.23 33.17 25.94
C ASP A 870 -17.51 33.98 24.84
N VAL A 871 -18.29 34.53 23.91
CA VAL A 871 -17.81 35.32 22.77
C VAL A 871 -18.18 36.78 23.00
N GLU A 872 -17.25 37.69 22.74
CA GLU A 872 -17.50 39.14 22.71
C GLU A 872 -16.58 39.80 21.66
N ILE A 873 -17.17 40.21 20.53
CA ILE A 873 -16.46 40.78 19.39
C ILE A 873 -17.11 42.14 19.05
N PRO A 874 -16.42 43.26 19.30
CA PRO A 874 -16.87 44.58 18.87
C PRO A 874 -16.88 44.66 17.33
N ILE A 875 -17.96 45.20 16.76
CA ILE A 875 -18.16 45.27 15.31
C ILE A 875 -18.69 46.64 14.86
N PRO A 876 -18.34 47.09 13.64
CA PRO A 876 -18.54 48.47 13.23
C PRO A 876 -19.98 48.78 12.79
N ALA A 877 -20.82 47.76 12.57
CA ALA A 877 -22.22 47.85 12.17
C ALA A 877 -22.94 46.56 12.53
N GLU A 878 -24.27 46.57 12.44
CA GLU A 878 -25.08 45.36 12.51
C GLU A 878 -24.84 44.49 11.26
N PRO A 879 -24.45 43.21 11.41
CA PRO A 879 -24.22 42.31 10.28
C PRO A 879 -25.54 41.87 9.65
N THR A 880 -25.55 41.69 8.33
CA THR A 880 -26.68 41.12 7.58
C THR A 880 -26.66 39.61 7.55
N ARG A 881 -25.49 39.00 7.74
CA ARG A 881 -25.29 37.54 7.81
C ARG A 881 -24.11 37.23 8.73
N ILE A 882 -24.27 36.19 9.54
CA ILE A 882 -23.22 35.62 10.37
C ILE A 882 -23.02 34.19 9.88
N GLU A 883 -21.80 33.86 9.48
CA GLU A 883 -21.41 32.52 9.06
C GLU A 883 -20.38 31.99 10.05
N PHE A 884 -20.83 31.11 10.94
CA PHE A 884 -19.98 30.41 11.89
C PHE A 884 -19.29 29.23 11.20
N ASN A 885 -18.01 28.99 11.51
CA ASN A 885 -17.15 28.03 10.83
C ASN A 885 -17.04 28.32 9.32
N TYR A 886 -16.74 29.58 8.98
CA TYR A 886 -16.58 30.06 7.60
C TYR A 886 -15.63 29.18 6.78
N LEU A 887 -16.05 28.82 5.56
CA LEU A 887 -15.35 27.87 4.66
C LEU A 887 -15.01 26.52 5.31
N HIS A 888 -15.78 26.10 6.31
CA HIS A 888 -15.51 24.92 7.11
C HIS A 888 -14.05 24.88 7.62
N GLY A 889 -13.55 26.00 8.15
CA GLY A 889 -12.17 26.08 8.65
C GLY A 889 -11.83 25.09 9.77
N VAL A 890 -12.82 24.43 10.35
CA VAL A 890 -12.67 23.27 11.22
C VAL A 890 -13.62 22.16 10.78
N LEU A 891 -13.14 20.91 10.73
CA LEU A 891 -13.98 19.72 10.54
C LEU A 891 -14.87 19.56 11.78
N ALA A 892 -16.15 19.89 11.66
CA ALA A 892 -17.07 19.91 12.80
C ALA A 892 -18.52 19.76 12.36
N ARG A 893 -19.36 19.35 13.30
CA ARG A 893 -20.81 19.49 13.21
C ARG A 893 -21.19 20.84 13.78
N VAL A 894 -22.03 21.61 13.09
CA VAL A 894 -22.55 22.90 13.60
C VAL A 894 -24.07 22.77 13.68
N ARG A 895 -24.64 22.96 14.87
CA ARG A 895 -26.07 22.71 15.15
C ARG A 895 -26.78 23.90 15.78
#